data_AF-A0A7C1HU59-F1
#
_entry.id   AF-A0A7C1HU59-F1
#
_cell.length_a   1.000
_cell.length_b   1.000
_cell.length_c   1.000
_cell.angle_alpha   90.00
_cell.angle_beta   90.00
_cell.angle_gamma   90.00
#
_symmetry.space_group_name_H-M   'P 1'
#
loop_
_entity.id
_entity.type
_entity.pdbx_description
1 polymer ?
#
loop_
_entity_poly.entity_id
_entity_poly.type
_entity_poly.pdbx_seq_one_letter_code
_entity_poly.pdbx_strand_id
1 'polypeptide(L)'
;MRYAIRLFFSIPVLVVLILTFILAIAAATFIETIHGADTARALVYNAGWMTALYLFITLHLIVHLVRFRLWRKGKRAVFLLHAGFLVLLSGAAITRFAGFEGRLHFREGETTNRMLSSRAFLRMEVREGDQTVHAEKKLLLSAVTPNRIRMHARTGNRNVRIALKSYYPAARPVLIEDESGGPVLALSVTSGEMSGPVFLRDGGSDTFQGWTFAFHGAASGARPSVAVRHVDGELTVTSNRDLEIVSMRDGTREFLPAGESSALTAGTLFVSEAVRFALQQFVPSGRIGAVPSRDRRGEDAVFSALVVEVVSGDFRREAVLFGGSGAEGEPEILREGDLEVTLRYGAKPIVLPFSLTLKEFRIDRYPGSRMPSGYTSEVIVRDPDTGIAFPFQIYMNHILRYRGYRFFQSSYDTDEKGSILSVSCDPGTAPTYAGYALVSLGLVFALFAPAGRFRRLGRSLRGPGAGAAAILVFALFVPASAGAAGKDEALQFMRKIDDGHAKAFGGLIVQDARGRMKPVNSLAHEWMRRLGRPEKAAGVLPDAFLLAVFTEPVPFFAEDDPRRQEASVLLRGGEFRLFPLPGAPDRVWHAENEPGLSADAVVQELVRSYRAAVLSAVETGEWREADGALARIDAYQRRHGEAVFPPEHRILTEILYNNLNIFQRLGVWLPVLGGAMILLILAHLIFGRAAIGRVV
;
A
#
# COMPACT_ATOMS: atom_id res chain seq x y z
N MET A 1 40.41 -27.82 -15.83
CA MET A 1 40.00 -26.47 -15.36
C MET A 1 39.30 -25.60 -16.41
N ARG A 2 39.85 -25.38 -17.62
CA ARG A 2 39.23 -24.53 -18.66
C ARG A 2 37.84 -25.00 -19.15
N TYR A 3 37.59 -26.32 -19.15
CA TYR A 3 36.29 -26.88 -19.55
C TYR A 3 35.19 -26.62 -18.51
N ALA A 4 35.48 -26.84 -17.23
CA ALA A 4 34.55 -26.59 -16.12
C ALA A 4 34.11 -25.13 -16.05
N ILE A 5 35.05 -24.18 -16.19
CA ILE A 5 34.75 -22.74 -16.23
C ILE A 5 33.86 -22.40 -17.44
N ARG A 6 34.11 -23.02 -18.61
CA ARG A 6 33.30 -22.81 -19.81
C ARG A 6 31.88 -23.37 -19.68
N LEU A 7 31.71 -24.47 -18.95
CA LEU A 7 30.42 -25.10 -18.65
C LEU A 7 29.63 -24.28 -17.62
N PHE A 8 30.30 -23.84 -16.55
CA PHE A 8 29.69 -23.02 -15.49
C PHE A 8 29.17 -21.70 -16.06
N PHE A 9 30.00 -20.95 -16.81
CA PHE A 9 29.58 -19.70 -17.46
C PHE A 9 28.94 -19.92 -18.84
N SER A 10 28.12 -20.94 -18.99
CA SER A 10 27.40 -21.23 -20.23
C SER A 10 26.06 -20.48 -20.31
N ILE A 11 25.53 -20.30 -21.52
CA ILE A 11 24.21 -19.68 -21.72
C ILE A 11 23.08 -20.50 -21.07
N PRO A 12 23.04 -21.85 -21.16
CA PRO A 12 22.01 -22.63 -20.48
C PRO A 12 21.98 -22.39 -18.96
N VAL A 13 23.13 -22.33 -18.29
CA VAL A 13 23.21 -22.05 -16.85
C VAL A 13 22.64 -20.65 -16.54
N LEU A 14 23.01 -19.64 -17.32
CA LEU A 14 22.43 -18.29 -17.17
C LEU A 14 20.90 -18.29 -17.32
N VAL A 15 20.35 -19.04 -18.28
CA VAL A 15 18.89 -19.16 -18.45
C VAL A 15 18.23 -19.79 -17.21
N VAL A 16 18.82 -20.85 -16.66
CA VAL A 16 18.34 -21.49 -15.43
C VAL A 16 18.36 -20.50 -14.25
N LEU A 17 19.43 -19.71 -14.10
CA LEU A 17 19.52 -18.69 -13.06
C LEU A 17 18.41 -17.62 -13.21
N ILE A 18 18.15 -17.15 -14.43
CA ILE A 18 17.09 -16.16 -14.70
C ILE A 18 15.69 -16.76 -14.44
N LEU A 19 15.43 -18.01 -14.85
CA LEU A 19 14.15 -18.67 -14.57
C LEU A 19 13.93 -18.86 -13.07
N THR A 20 14.98 -19.28 -12.35
CA THR A 20 14.95 -19.40 -10.89
C THR A 20 14.63 -18.06 -10.24
N PHE A 21 15.23 -16.97 -10.74
CA PHE A 21 14.96 -15.62 -10.28
C PHE A 21 13.50 -15.17 -10.50
N ILE A 22 12.94 -15.44 -11.69
CA ILE A 22 11.55 -15.10 -12.01
C ILE A 22 10.57 -15.88 -11.12
N LEU A 23 10.78 -17.19 -10.97
CA LEU A 23 9.96 -18.05 -10.12
C LEU A 23 10.03 -17.62 -8.65
N ALA A 24 11.22 -17.22 -8.18
CA ALA A 24 11.42 -16.69 -6.84
C ALA A 24 10.60 -15.41 -6.59
N ILE A 25 10.62 -14.45 -7.52
CA ILE A 25 9.83 -13.21 -7.37
C ILE A 25 8.34 -13.53 -7.40
N ALA A 26 7.89 -14.41 -8.30
CA ALA A 26 6.49 -14.82 -8.36
C ALA A 26 6.05 -15.46 -7.02
N ALA A 27 6.85 -16.37 -6.47
CA ALA A 27 6.59 -16.97 -5.16
C ALA A 27 6.57 -15.93 -4.03
N ALA A 28 7.46 -14.93 -4.07
CA ALA A 28 7.50 -13.85 -3.09
C ALA A 28 6.20 -13.04 -3.03
N THR A 29 5.56 -12.78 -4.17
CA THR A 29 4.27 -12.08 -4.22
C THR A 29 3.17 -12.85 -3.49
N PHE A 30 3.12 -14.17 -3.64
CA PHE A 30 2.18 -15.01 -2.89
C PHE A 30 2.50 -15.02 -1.39
N ILE A 31 3.77 -15.16 -1.04
CA ILE A 31 4.22 -15.13 0.37
C ILE A 31 3.85 -13.78 1.01
N GLU A 32 4.03 -12.66 0.31
CA GLU A 32 3.68 -11.32 0.80
C GLU A 32 2.18 -11.20 1.05
N THR A 33 1.36 -11.71 0.14
CA THR A 33 -0.11 -11.67 0.25
C THR A 33 -0.62 -12.47 1.44
N ILE A 34 -0.01 -13.63 1.74
CA ILE A 34 -0.49 -14.56 2.78
C ILE A 34 0.14 -14.23 4.15
N HIS A 35 1.44 -13.93 4.18
CA HIS A 35 2.25 -13.83 5.40
C HIS A 35 2.81 -12.43 5.68
N GLY A 36 2.51 -11.45 4.82
CA GLY A 36 2.94 -10.06 4.96
C GLY A 36 4.30 -9.76 4.34
N ALA A 37 4.53 -8.48 4.06
CA ALA A 37 5.71 -7.97 3.36
C ALA A 37 7.03 -8.30 4.07
N ASP A 38 7.08 -8.25 5.41
CA ASP A 38 8.30 -8.55 6.16
C ASP A 38 8.73 -10.01 6.02
N THR A 39 7.77 -10.95 5.99
CA THR A 39 8.03 -12.36 5.74
C THR A 39 8.58 -12.59 4.33
N ALA A 40 7.96 -11.99 3.31
CA ALA A 40 8.43 -12.10 1.92
C ALA A 40 9.84 -11.52 1.74
N ARG A 41 10.13 -10.39 2.39
CA ARG A 41 11.46 -9.80 2.42
C ARG A 41 12.46 -10.69 3.14
N ALA A 42 12.12 -11.27 4.29
CA ALA A 42 13.00 -12.15 5.06
C ALA A 42 13.39 -13.40 4.25
N LEU A 43 12.42 -14.03 3.60
CA LEU A 43 12.60 -15.33 2.95
C LEU A 43 13.12 -15.24 1.52
N VAL A 44 12.79 -14.17 0.80
CA VAL A 44 13.09 -14.05 -0.64
C VAL A 44 13.88 -12.78 -0.94
N TYR A 45 13.27 -11.60 -0.87
CA TYR A 45 13.89 -10.37 -1.40
C TYR A 45 15.23 -10.01 -0.73
N ASN A 46 15.36 -10.26 0.57
CA ASN A 46 16.57 -9.98 1.33
C ASN A 46 17.35 -11.22 1.75
N ALA A 47 16.96 -12.41 1.31
CA ALA A 47 17.64 -13.63 1.69
C ALA A 47 19.05 -13.73 1.08
N GLY A 48 19.94 -14.44 1.79
CA GLY A 48 21.32 -14.67 1.34
C GLY A 48 21.39 -15.42 0.01
N TRP A 49 20.51 -16.41 -0.19
CA TRP A 49 20.46 -17.17 -1.44
C TRP A 49 20.04 -16.30 -2.63
N MET A 50 19.14 -15.34 -2.45
CA MET A 50 18.74 -14.39 -3.48
C MET A 50 19.92 -13.45 -3.82
N THR A 51 20.67 -13.03 -2.80
CA THR A 51 21.90 -12.24 -3.00
C THR A 51 22.94 -13.04 -3.81
N ALA A 52 23.13 -14.32 -3.50
CA ALA A 52 24.01 -15.21 -4.27
C ALA A 52 23.52 -15.38 -5.71
N LEU A 53 22.21 -15.52 -5.94
CA LEU A 53 21.62 -15.60 -7.27
C LEU A 53 21.91 -14.34 -8.10
N TYR A 54 21.70 -13.15 -7.53
CA TYR A 54 22.05 -11.88 -8.19
C TYR A 54 23.55 -11.80 -8.53
N LEU A 55 24.41 -12.21 -7.60
CA LEU A 55 25.86 -12.21 -7.81
C LEU A 55 26.25 -13.15 -8.96
N PHE A 56 25.67 -14.36 -9.01
CA PHE A 56 25.94 -15.30 -10.08
C PHE A 56 25.45 -14.79 -11.43
N ILE A 57 24.25 -14.21 -11.51
CA ILE A 57 23.74 -13.58 -12.74
C ILE A 57 24.68 -12.45 -13.19
N THR A 58 25.11 -11.60 -12.27
CA THR A 58 26.05 -10.48 -12.54
C THR A 58 27.36 -11.01 -13.11
N LEU A 59 27.95 -12.01 -12.47
CA LEU A 59 29.21 -12.60 -12.94
C LEU A 59 29.06 -13.25 -14.31
N HIS A 60 27.94 -13.92 -14.59
CA HIS A 60 27.65 -14.45 -15.92
C HIS A 60 27.57 -13.35 -16.97
N LEU A 61 26.88 -12.24 -16.68
CA LEU A 61 26.79 -11.10 -17.58
C LEU A 61 28.17 -10.50 -17.89
N ILE A 62 29.04 -10.34 -16.89
CA ILE A 62 30.42 -9.86 -17.07
C ILE A 62 31.24 -10.83 -17.93
N VAL A 63 31.22 -12.13 -17.61
CA VAL A 63 31.98 -13.13 -18.37
C VAL A 63 31.50 -13.19 -19.82
N HIS A 64 30.19 -13.09 -20.06
CA HIS A 64 29.62 -13.08 -21.42
C HIS A 64 29.99 -11.81 -22.19
N LEU A 65 30.01 -10.65 -21.52
CA LEU A 65 30.46 -9.39 -22.10
C LEU A 65 31.87 -9.52 -22.68
N VAL A 66 32.79 -10.10 -21.90
CA VAL A 66 34.21 -10.31 -22.25
C VAL A 66 34.41 -11.44 -23.26
N ARG A 67 33.90 -12.64 -22.96
CA ARG A 67 34.06 -13.84 -23.79
C ARG A 67 33.53 -13.64 -25.21
N PHE A 68 32.40 -12.97 -25.35
CA PHE A 68 31.78 -12.72 -26.66
C PHE A 68 32.20 -11.38 -27.29
N ARG A 69 33.07 -10.60 -26.62
CA ARG A 69 33.56 -9.29 -27.07
C ARG A 69 32.42 -8.40 -27.57
N LEU A 70 31.41 -8.19 -26.71
CA LEU A 70 30.18 -7.51 -27.09
C LEU A 70 30.40 -6.02 -27.46
N TRP A 71 31.49 -5.40 -27.00
CA TRP A 71 31.88 -4.02 -27.36
C TRP A 71 32.20 -3.80 -28.85
N ARG A 72 32.31 -4.86 -29.67
CA ARG A 72 32.58 -4.73 -31.10
C ARG A 72 31.41 -4.04 -31.83
N LYS A 73 31.71 -3.22 -32.86
CA LYS A 73 30.74 -2.37 -33.59
C LYS A 73 29.47 -3.11 -34.04
N GLY A 74 29.55 -4.39 -34.43
CA GLY A 74 28.40 -5.20 -34.86
C GLY A 74 27.49 -5.73 -33.74
N LYS A 75 27.83 -5.52 -32.45
CA LYS A 75 27.11 -6.06 -31.29
C LYS A 75 26.64 -4.98 -30.31
N ARG A 76 26.65 -3.70 -30.72
CA ARG A 76 26.31 -2.54 -29.87
C ARG A 76 24.97 -2.66 -29.15
N ALA A 77 23.92 -3.13 -29.83
CA ALA A 77 22.61 -3.34 -29.20
C ALA A 77 22.66 -4.36 -28.04
N VAL A 78 23.30 -5.50 -28.27
CA VAL A 78 23.45 -6.56 -27.25
C VAL A 78 24.38 -6.11 -26.12
N PHE A 79 25.42 -5.33 -26.45
CA PHE A 79 26.29 -4.71 -25.46
C PHE A 79 25.52 -3.75 -24.55
N LEU A 80 24.75 -2.83 -25.10
CA LEU A 80 23.93 -1.88 -24.33
C LEU A 80 22.95 -2.61 -23.41
N LEU A 81 22.33 -3.69 -23.91
CA LEU A 81 21.44 -4.52 -23.10
C LEU A 81 22.17 -5.14 -21.89
N HIS A 82 23.34 -5.77 -22.11
CA HIS A 82 24.10 -6.40 -21.01
C HIS A 82 24.69 -5.37 -20.05
N ALA A 83 25.23 -4.26 -20.58
CA ALA A 83 25.74 -3.15 -19.78
C ALA A 83 24.61 -2.53 -18.95
N GLY A 84 23.42 -2.34 -19.53
CA GLY A 84 22.24 -1.85 -18.82
C GLY A 84 21.83 -2.75 -17.66
N PHE A 85 21.79 -4.07 -17.86
CA PHE A 85 21.55 -5.01 -16.76
C PHE A 85 22.61 -4.97 -15.66
N LEU A 86 23.89 -4.83 -16.02
CA LEU A 86 24.97 -4.69 -15.03
C LEU A 86 24.83 -3.40 -14.22
N VAL A 87 24.50 -2.29 -14.87
CA VAL A 87 24.25 -0.99 -14.22
C VAL A 87 23.02 -1.08 -13.30
N LEU A 88 21.95 -1.75 -13.75
CA LEU A 88 20.74 -1.96 -12.94
C LEU A 88 21.01 -2.82 -11.71
N LEU A 89 21.73 -3.94 -11.87
CA LEU A 89 22.10 -4.81 -10.75
C LEU A 89 23.04 -4.09 -9.76
N SER A 90 23.93 -3.25 -10.26
CA SER A 90 24.79 -2.40 -9.43
C SER A 90 23.97 -1.36 -8.66
N GLY A 91 23.00 -0.70 -9.32
CA GLY A 91 22.08 0.23 -8.67
C GLY A 91 21.23 -0.44 -7.58
N ALA A 92 20.72 -1.64 -7.84
CA ALA A 92 20.01 -2.44 -6.85
C ALA A 92 20.90 -2.83 -5.66
N ALA A 93 22.17 -3.19 -5.90
CA ALA A 93 23.13 -3.46 -4.83
C ALA A 93 23.41 -2.22 -3.98
N ILE A 94 23.63 -1.06 -4.60
CA ILE A 94 23.80 0.22 -3.90
C ILE A 94 22.56 0.54 -3.05
N THR A 95 21.36 0.42 -3.64
CA THR A 95 20.09 0.62 -2.92
C THR A 95 19.99 -0.28 -1.69
N ARG A 96 20.37 -1.55 -1.82
CA ARG A 96 20.28 -2.54 -0.75
C ARG A 96 21.22 -2.25 0.42
N PHE A 97 22.46 -1.87 0.13
CA PHE A 97 23.54 -1.78 1.13
C PHE A 97 23.80 -0.37 1.63
N ALA A 98 23.57 0.65 0.80
CA ALA A 98 23.77 2.05 1.15
C ALA A 98 22.45 2.85 1.26
N GLY A 99 21.35 2.34 0.69
CA GLY A 99 20.05 2.99 0.75
C GLY A 99 19.42 2.92 2.14
N PHE A 100 18.72 3.99 2.50
CA PHE A 100 18.03 4.13 3.76
C PHE A 100 16.61 4.70 3.57
N GLU A 101 15.67 4.22 4.37
CA GLU A 101 14.24 4.55 4.28
C GLU A 101 13.62 4.71 5.66
N GLY A 102 12.61 5.57 5.75
CA GLY A 102 11.83 5.72 6.96
C GLY A 102 10.60 6.61 6.77
N ARG A 103 10.04 7.04 7.89
CA ARG A 103 8.84 7.86 7.96
C ARG A 103 9.09 9.03 8.88
N LEU A 104 8.57 10.19 8.50
CA LEU A 104 8.61 11.40 9.30
C LEU A 104 7.16 11.82 9.55
N HIS A 105 6.82 11.98 10.82
CA HIS A 105 5.51 12.45 11.28
C HIS A 105 5.73 13.72 12.08
N PHE A 106 4.85 14.69 11.87
CA PHE A 106 4.91 16.03 12.42
C PHE A 106 3.58 16.74 12.19
N ARG A 107 3.23 17.63 13.12
CA ARG A 107 1.96 18.37 13.14
C ARG A 107 2.15 19.84 12.79
N GLU A 108 1.07 20.54 12.48
CA GLU A 108 1.13 21.96 12.11
C GLU A 108 1.81 22.80 13.19
N GLY A 109 2.73 23.67 12.76
CA GLY A 109 3.58 24.47 13.64
C GLY A 109 4.80 23.71 14.19
N GLU A 110 4.83 22.38 14.08
CA GLU A 110 5.95 21.57 14.58
C GLU A 110 7.16 21.66 13.65
N THR A 111 8.32 21.88 14.25
CA THR A 111 9.62 21.72 13.58
C THR A 111 10.25 20.42 14.04
N THR A 112 10.59 19.54 13.09
CA THR A 112 11.30 18.29 13.38
C THR A 112 12.48 18.10 12.44
N ASN A 113 13.55 17.51 12.96
CA ASN A 113 14.66 16.96 12.20
C ASN A 113 14.76 15.44 12.42
N ARG A 114 13.71 14.79 12.90
CA ARG A 114 13.76 13.38 13.31
C ARG A 114 12.80 12.56 12.46
N MET A 115 13.29 11.43 11.98
CA MET A 115 12.50 10.41 11.28
C MET A 115 12.64 9.05 11.97
N LEU A 116 11.68 8.16 11.76
CA LEU A 116 11.71 6.77 12.22
C LEU A 116 12.10 5.85 11.07
N SER A 117 12.99 4.90 11.28
CA SER A 117 13.39 3.94 10.23
C SER A 117 12.24 3.05 9.78
N SER A 118 12.23 2.66 8.49
CA SER A 118 11.21 1.75 7.97
C SER A 118 11.35 0.33 8.54
N ARG A 119 12.57 -0.05 8.91
CA ARG A 119 12.89 -1.37 9.48
C ARG A 119 12.94 -1.31 11.00
N ALA A 120 12.57 -2.42 11.64
CA ALA A 120 12.68 -2.57 13.08
C ALA A 120 14.10 -2.95 13.53
N PHE A 121 14.45 -2.54 14.73
CA PHE A 121 15.69 -2.85 15.42
C PHE A 121 15.37 -3.40 16.81
N LEU A 122 16.16 -4.37 17.27
CA LEU A 122 16.30 -4.68 18.68
C LEU A 122 17.46 -3.85 19.21
N ARG A 123 17.17 -2.92 20.11
CA ARG A 123 18.15 -2.06 20.77
C ARG A 123 18.26 -2.49 22.23
N MET A 124 19.49 -2.57 22.70
CA MET A 124 19.84 -2.88 24.08
C MET A 124 20.76 -1.78 24.59
N GLU A 125 20.45 -1.27 25.75
CA GLU A 125 21.28 -0.37 26.53
C GLU A 125 21.54 -1.04 27.88
N VAL A 126 22.81 -1.22 28.22
CA VAL A 126 23.24 -1.84 29.47
C VAL A 126 23.96 -0.76 30.27
N ARG A 127 23.47 -0.48 31.47
CA ARG A 127 24.06 0.44 32.42
C ARG A 127 24.50 -0.32 33.67
N GLU A 128 25.75 -0.12 34.08
CA GLU A 128 26.33 -0.69 35.30
C GLU A 128 27.07 0.44 36.03
N GLY A 129 26.47 0.97 37.10
CA GLY A 129 26.91 2.22 37.73
C GLY A 129 26.88 3.39 36.73
N ASP A 130 28.06 3.98 36.47
CA ASP A 130 28.26 5.09 35.52
C ASP A 130 28.61 4.65 34.09
N GLN A 131 28.83 3.34 33.86
CA GLN A 131 29.16 2.82 32.53
C GLN A 131 27.90 2.45 31.76
N THR A 132 27.75 2.98 30.54
CA THR A 132 26.65 2.64 29.64
C THR A 132 27.19 2.11 28.31
N VAL A 133 26.66 0.98 27.84
CA VAL A 133 26.99 0.40 26.54
C VAL A 133 25.71 0.14 25.75
N HIS A 134 25.74 0.53 24.47
CA HIS A 134 24.63 0.30 23.55
C HIS A 134 24.97 -0.81 22.56
N ALA A 135 23.99 -1.66 22.26
CA ALA A 135 24.06 -2.63 21.18
C ALA A 135 22.74 -2.61 20.40
N GLU A 136 22.83 -2.70 19.08
CA GLU A 136 21.64 -2.75 18.23
C GLU A 136 21.76 -3.82 17.16
N LYS A 137 20.62 -4.40 16.79
CA LYS A 137 20.53 -5.33 15.67
C LYS A 137 19.31 -5.03 14.83
N LYS A 138 19.57 -4.79 13.55
CA LYS A 138 18.54 -4.66 12.52
C LYS A 138 17.79 -5.98 12.37
N LEU A 139 16.47 -5.95 12.47
CA LEU A 139 15.63 -7.14 12.41
C LEU A 139 14.81 -7.19 11.11
N LEU A 140 14.67 -8.40 10.58
CA LEU A 140 13.76 -8.74 9.50
C LEU A 140 13.25 -10.15 9.79
N LEU A 141 12.07 -10.24 10.37
CA LEU A 141 11.54 -11.47 10.97
C LEU A 141 10.47 -12.09 10.10
N SER A 142 10.48 -13.42 10.03
CA SER A 142 9.49 -14.21 9.29
C SER A 142 8.39 -14.67 10.22
N ALA A 143 7.13 -14.59 9.76
CA ALA A 143 5.99 -15.13 10.49
C ALA A 143 5.89 -16.66 10.45
N VAL A 144 6.62 -17.32 9.53
CA VAL A 144 6.45 -18.76 9.24
C VAL A 144 7.68 -19.61 9.48
N THR A 145 8.87 -19.01 9.52
CA THR A 145 10.11 -19.74 9.81
C THR A 145 10.67 -19.34 11.17
N PRO A 146 11.32 -20.28 11.90
CA PRO A 146 11.97 -19.94 13.16
C PRO A 146 12.97 -18.80 12.99
N ASN A 147 12.84 -17.78 13.84
CA ASN A 147 13.75 -16.66 13.88
C ASN A 147 14.86 -16.93 14.91
N ARG A 148 16.09 -16.52 14.61
CA ARG A 148 17.22 -16.63 15.54
C ARG A 148 17.84 -15.26 15.76
N ILE A 149 17.68 -14.72 16.96
CA ILE A 149 18.34 -13.49 17.39
C ILE A 149 19.25 -13.83 18.55
N ARG A 150 20.49 -13.36 18.45
CA ARG A 150 21.48 -13.34 19.52
C ARG A 150 22.17 -11.99 19.48
N MET A 151 22.28 -11.36 20.64
CA MET A 151 23.01 -10.12 20.90
C MET A 151 23.76 -10.25 22.21
N HIS A 152 24.87 -9.54 22.35
CA HIS A 152 25.59 -9.45 23.61
C HIS A 152 26.19 -8.06 23.76
N ALA A 153 26.32 -7.61 24.99
CA ALA A 153 27.05 -6.40 25.36
C ALA A 153 27.84 -6.68 26.64
N ARG A 154 28.97 -5.99 26.76
CA ARG A 154 29.86 -6.11 27.91
C ARG A 154 30.05 -4.73 28.52
N THR A 155 29.70 -4.59 29.80
CA THR A 155 29.94 -3.42 30.66
C THR A 155 30.78 -3.91 31.82
N GLY A 156 31.81 -3.16 32.24
CA GLY A 156 32.71 -3.57 33.32
C GLY A 156 33.09 -5.06 33.30
N ASN A 157 32.60 -5.79 34.31
CA ASN A 157 32.79 -7.24 34.47
C ASN A 157 31.58 -8.09 34.04
N ARG A 158 30.44 -7.50 33.70
CA ARG A 158 29.22 -8.21 33.32
C ARG A 158 29.12 -8.43 31.81
N ASN A 159 28.62 -9.58 31.41
CA ASN A 159 28.36 -9.93 30.01
C ASN A 159 26.88 -10.24 29.85
N VAL A 160 26.14 -9.29 29.31
CA VAL A 160 24.70 -9.41 29.09
C VAL A 160 24.48 -10.06 27.71
N ARG A 161 23.77 -11.19 27.69
CA ARG A 161 23.40 -11.90 26.47
C ARG A 161 21.89 -11.92 26.31
N ILE A 162 21.43 -11.72 25.08
CA ILE A 162 20.01 -11.75 24.72
C ILE A 162 19.79 -12.79 23.65
N ALA A 163 18.78 -13.64 23.86
CA ALA A 163 18.33 -14.64 22.88
C ALA A 163 16.81 -14.53 22.66
N LEU A 164 16.38 -14.58 21.40
CA LEU A 164 14.95 -14.66 21.08
C LEU A 164 14.40 -16.03 21.49
N LYS A 165 13.32 -16.02 22.28
CA LYS A 165 12.50 -17.19 22.60
C LYS A 165 11.34 -17.35 21.64
N SER A 166 10.59 -16.27 21.40
CA SER A 166 9.40 -16.28 20.55
C SER A 166 9.19 -14.96 19.83
N TYR A 167 8.66 -15.02 18.61
CA TYR A 167 8.22 -13.86 17.83
C TYR A 167 6.75 -14.05 17.48
N TYR A 168 5.94 -13.06 17.83
CA TYR A 168 4.54 -13.00 17.45
C TYR A 168 4.38 -11.84 16.45
N PRO A 169 4.09 -12.11 15.16
CA PRO A 169 3.89 -11.05 14.17
C PRO A 169 2.63 -10.22 14.47
N ALA A 170 1.66 -10.84 15.15
CA ALA A 170 0.44 -10.22 15.67
C ALA A 170 0.21 -10.77 17.07
N ALA A 171 0.26 -9.90 18.08
CA ALA A 171 0.05 -10.23 19.47
C ALA A 171 -0.79 -9.16 20.16
N ARG A 172 -1.49 -9.60 21.20
CA ARG A 172 -2.12 -8.73 22.18
C ARG A 172 -1.42 -8.84 23.54
N PRO A 173 -1.25 -7.73 24.26
CA PRO A 173 -0.80 -7.74 25.64
C PRO A 173 -1.80 -8.44 26.57
N VAL A 174 -1.28 -9.15 27.57
CA VAL A 174 -2.05 -9.79 28.65
C VAL A 174 -1.29 -9.65 29.96
N LEU A 175 -1.98 -9.62 31.11
CA LEU A 175 -1.32 -9.71 32.40
C LEU A 175 -1.15 -11.20 32.77
N ILE A 176 0.06 -11.59 33.15
CA ILE A 176 0.41 -12.96 33.57
C ILE A 176 0.98 -12.89 34.98
N GLU A 177 0.54 -13.79 35.86
CA GLU A 177 1.15 -13.99 37.18
C GLU A 177 2.61 -14.40 37.05
N ASP A 178 3.47 -13.78 37.84
CA ASP A 178 4.91 -14.04 37.86
C ASP A 178 5.42 -13.70 39.26
N GLU A 179 5.79 -14.71 40.04
CA GLU A 179 6.29 -14.57 41.42
C GLU A 179 7.52 -13.66 41.52
N SER A 180 8.22 -13.46 40.40
CA SER A 180 9.39 -12.58 40.31
C SER A 180 9.08 -11.20 39.72
N GLY A 181 7.82 -10.97 39.33
CA GLY A 181 7.31 -9.75 38.74
C GLY A 181 6.77 -8.77 39.80
N GLY A 182 6.67 -7.51 39.40
CA GLY A 182 6.08 -6.44 40.21
C GLY A 182 4.56 -6.29 39.97
N PRO A 183 3.90 -5.33 40.62
CA PRO A 183 2.50 -5.08 40.40
C PRO A 183 2.27 -4.55 38.98
N VAL A 184 1.26 -5.10 38.30
CA VAL A 184 0.84 -4.69 36.96
C VAL A 184 -0.69 -4.62 36.89
N LEU A 185 -1.21 -3.66 36.13
CA LEU A 185 -2.66 -3.49 35.97
C LEU A 185 -3.03 -3.13 34.53
N ALA A 186 -4.29 -3.39 34.20
CA ALA A 186 -4.92 -3.01 32.95
C ALA A 186 -6.17 -2.19 33.26
N LEU A 187 -6.29 -1.04 32.60
CA LEU A 187 -7.49 -0.20 32.62
C LEU A 187 -8.18 -0.32 31.27
N SER A 188 -9.50 -0.50 31.25
CA SER A 188 -10.28 -0.24 30.03
C SER A 188 -10.47 1.27 29.94
N VAL A 189 -10.08 1.88 28.82
CA VAL A 189 -10.20 3.32 28.59
C VAL A 189 -10.96 3.57 27.31
N THR A 190 -11.92 4.49 27.35
CA THR A 190 -12.75 4.90 26.22
C THR A 190 -12.73 6.41 26.07
N SER A 191 -12.52 6.90 24.85
CA SER A 191 -12.51 8.33 24.50
C SER A 191 -13.20 8.50 23.15
N GLY A 192 -14.35 9.18 23.12
CA GLY A 192 -15.20 9.23 21.92
C GLY A 192 -15.65 7.83 21.49
N GLU A 193 -15.41 7.47 20.23
CA GLU A 193 -15.70 6.14 19.68
C GLU A 193 -14.58 5.11 19.90
N MET A 194 -13.41 5.54 20.39
CA MET A 194 -12.28 4.64 20.62
C MET A 194 -12.33 4.04 22.02
N SER A 195 -12.21 2.71 22.12
CA SER A 195 -12.01 2.00 23.37
C SER A 195 -10.79 1.09 23.26
N GLY A 196 -10.04 0.95 24.34
CA GLY A 196 -8.90 0.05 24.38
C GLY A 196 -8.33 -0.13 25.79
N PRO A 197 -7.61 -1.23 26.03
CA PRO A 197 -6.90 -1.45 27.28
C PRO A 197 -5.63 -0.59 27.35
N VAL A 198 -5.39 0.01 28.52
CA VAL A 198 -4.13 0.67 28.92
C VAL A 198 -3.44 -0.22 29.94
N PHE A 199 -2.22 -0.68 29.64
CA PHE A 199 -1.46 -1.56 30.52
C PHE A 199 -0.38 -0.78 31.25
N LEU A 200 -0.39 -0.83 32.57
CA LEU A 200 0.56 -0.11 33.41
C LEU A 200 1.39 -1.09 34.23
N ARG A 201 2.68 -0.78 34.32
CA ARG A 201 3.64 -1.44 35.21
C ARG A 201 3.98 -0.50 36.34
N ASP A 202 4.50 -1.06 37.42
CA ASP A 202 5.01 -0.27 38.54
C ASP A 202 6.00 0.82 38.08
N GLY A 203 5.73 2.08 38.48
CA GLY A 203 6.46 3.28 38.06
C GLY A 203 6.25 3.71 36.60
N GLY A 204 5.46 2.97 35.82
CA GLY A 204 5.22 3.22 34.40
C GLY A 204 4.04 4.15 34.12
N SER A 205 3.97 4.64 32.89
CA SER A 205 2.84 5.42 32.39
C SER A 205 2.57 5.14 30.91
N ASP A 206 1.32 5.29 30.49
CA ASP A 206 0.89 5.19 29.11
C ASP A 206 -0.05 6.37 28.77
N THR A 207 -0.25 6.67 27.49
CA THR A 207 -1.12 7.78 27.05
C THR A 207 -2.21 7.28 26.11
N PHE A 208 -3.45 7.68 26.37
CA PHE A 208 -4.60 7.36 25.54
C PHE A 208 -5.34 8.65 25.16
N GLN A 209 -5.43 8.97 23.87
CA GLN A 209 -6.12 10.18 23.36
C GLN A 209 -5.75 11.48 24.11
N GLY A 210 -4.46 11.66 24.41
CA GLY A 210 -3.94 12.85 25.08
C GLY A 210 -4.03 12.85 26.62
N TRP A 211 -4.65 11.83 27.22
CA TRP A 211 -4.64 11.59 28.67
C TRP A 211 -3.50 10.68 29.08
N THR A 212 -2.80 11.02 30.16
CA THR A 212 -1.73 10.19 30.72
C THR A 212 -2.23 9.36 31.90
N PHE A 213 -2.02 8.05 31.86
CA PHE A 213 -2.31 7.13 32.95
C PHE A 213 -0.98 6.63 33.53
N ALA A 214 -0.78 6.76 34.83
CA ALA A 214 0.46 6.38 35.51
C ALA A 214 0.18 5.44 36.69
N PHE A 215 1.10 4.52 36.98
CA PHE A 215 1.04 3.66 38.16
C PHE A 215 2.29 3.87 39.03
N HIS A 216 2.11 4.30 40.28
CA HIS A 216 3.18 4.75 41.19
C HIS A 216 4.12 5.86 40.68
N GLY A 217 3.89 6.41 39.49
CA GLY A 217 4.60 7.55 38.92
C GLY A 217 3.90 8.89 39.18
N ALA A 218 4.62 9.98 38.92
CA ALA A 218 4.03 11.32 38.91
C ALA A 218 3.23 11.51 37.61
N ALA A 219 1.96 11.89 37.75
CA ALA A 219 1.15 12.36 36.64
C ALA A 219 1.76 13.66 36.07
N SER A 220 2.06 13.70 34.78
CA SER A 220 2.87 14.76 34.17
C SER A 220 2.07 16.05 33.89
N GLY A 221 2.34 17.11 34.67
CA GLY A 221 2.15 18.52 34.30
C GLY A 221 0.75 18.94 33.81
N ALA A 222 0.71 19.92 32.89
CA ALA A 222 -0.50 20.62 32.41
C ALA A 222 -1.48 19.76 31.57
N ARG A 223 -1.17 18.48 31.30
CA ARG A 223 -2.04 17.57 30.53
C ARG A 223 -3.01 16.83 31.43
N PRO A 224 -4.23 16.49 30.98
CA PRO A 224 -5.15 15.64 31.73
C PRO A 224 -4.52 14.29 32.08
N SER A 225 -4.65 13.86 33.33
CA SER A 225 -3.93 12.69 33.83
C SER A 225 -4.62 11.98 34.99
N VAL A 226 -4.32 10.69 35.09
CA VAL A 226 -4.79 9.77 36.14
C VAL A 226 -3.58 9.06 36.73
N ALA A 227 -3.39 9.16 38.04
CA ALA A 227 -2.42 8.40 38.80
C ALA A 227 -3.13 7.30 39.57
N VAL A 228 -2.68 6.05 39.37
CA VAL A 228 -3.06 4.90 40.17
C VAL A 228 -1.96 4.64 41.19
N ARG A 229 -2.32 4.35 42.43
CA ARG A 229 -1.40 3.91 43.47
C ARG A 229 -1.94 2.66 44.15
N HIS A 230 -1.04 1.80 44.59
CA HIS A 230 -1.30 0.61 45.38
C HIS A 230 -0.72 0.84 46.78
N VAL A 231 -1.59 1.09 47.76
CA VAL A 231 -1.21 1.38 49.15
C VAL A 231 -1.99 0.41 50.04
N ASP A 232 -1.30 -0.27 50.95
CA ASP A 232 -1.89 -1.21 51.93
C ASP A 232 -2.78 -2.33 51.32
N GLY A 233 -2.49 -2.76 50.09
CA GLY A 233 -3.25 -3.81 49.40
C GLY A 233 -4.43 -3.32 48.57
N GLU A 234 -4.70 -2.01 48.57
CA GLU A 234 -5.80 -1.39 47.82
C GLU A 234 -5.28 -0.48 46.71
N LEU A 235 -6.01 -0.46 45.58
CA LEU A 235 -5.75 0.48 44.49
C LEU A 235 -6.54 1.77 44.71
N THR A 236 -5.88 2.90 44.53
CA THR A 236 -6.47 4.23 44.59
C THR A 236 -6.18 4.99 43.30
N VAL A 237 -7.14 5.81 42.89
CA VAL A 237 -7.05 6.69 41.71
C VAL A 237 -7.07 8.13 42.18
N THR A 238 -6.24 8.96 41.54
CA THR A 238 -6.22 10.43 41.70
C THR A 238 -6.09 11.05 40.32
N SER A 239 -6.85 12.10 40.02
CA SER A 239 -6.77 12.81 38.74
C SER A 239 -6.51 14.29 38.95
N ASN A 240 -5.85 14.95 37.98
CA ASN A 240 -5.74 16.40 37.95
C ASN A 240 -6.93 17.09 37.25
N ARG A 241 -8.01 16.33 36.98
CA ARG A 241 -9.30 16.79 36.46
C ARG A 241 -10.40 16.21 37.32
N ASP A 242 -11.54 16.90 37.32
CA ASP A 242 -12.74 16.40 38.00
C ASP A 242 -13.25 15.13 37.32
N LEU A 243 -13.69 14.16 38.14
CA LEU A 243 -14.24 12.89 37.70
C LEU A 243 -15.60 12.63 38.34
N GLU A 244 -16.44 11.88 37.64
CA GLU A 244 -17.64 11.24 38.18
C GLU A 244 -17.36 9.75 38.32
N ILE A 245 -17.56 9.21 39.52
CA ILE A 245 -17.48 7.78 39.81
C ILE A 245 -18.88 7.21 39.67
N VAL A 246 -19.03 6.22 38.80
CA VAL A 246 -20.29 5.53 38.56
C VAL A 246 -20.13 4.06 38.98
N SER A 247 -20.87 3.64 39.99
CA SER A 247 -20.97 2.22 40.35
C SER A 247 -21.74 1.47 39.26
N MET A 248 -21.13 0.46 38.66
CA MET A 248 -21.77 -0.35 37.62
C MET A 248 -22.85 -1.30 38.17
N ARG A 249 -22.91 -1.50 39.50
CA ARG A 249 -23.88 -2.41 40.13
C ARG A 249 -25.25 -1.78 40.29
N ASP A 250 -25.29 -0.54 40.77
CA ASP A 250 -26.51 0.18 41.15
C ASP A 250 -26.66 1.54 40.45
N GLY A 251 -25.68 1.94 39.63
CA GLY A 251 -25.73 3.19 38.87
C GLY A 251 -25.53 4.44 39.72
N THR A 252 -25.15 4.28 41.00
CA THR A 252 -24.88 5.40 41.90
C THR A 252 -23.72 6.23 41.39
N ARG A 253 -23.83 7.56 41.56
CA ARG A 253 -22.89 8.55 41.03
C ARG A 253 -22.32 9.36 42.17
N GLU A 254 -21.00 9.46 42.22
CA GLU A 254 -20.25 10.25 43.18
C GLU A 254 -19.30 11.18 42.43
N PHE A 255 -19.18 12.42 42.91
CA PHE A 255 -18.27 13.38 42.32
C PHE A 255 -16.90 13.30 43.02
N LEU A 256 -15.83 13.21 42.23
CA LEU A 256 -14.45 13.20 42.71
C LEU A 256 -13.74 14.47 42.19
N PRO A 257 -13.51 15.47 43.05
CA PRO A 257 -12.78 16.69 42.69
C PRO A 257 -11.34 16.40 42.25
N ALA A 258 -10.81 17.26 41.36
CA ALA A 258 -9.40 17.20 40.96
C ALA A 258 -8.46 17.24 42.18
N GLY A 259 -7.52 16.29 42.24
CA GLY A 259 -6.52 16.15 43.31
C GLY A 259 -6.94 15.24 44.47
N GLU A 260 -8.21 14.88 44.58
CA GLU A 260 -8.69 13.93 45.59
C GLU A 260 -8.52 12.47 45.14
N SER A 261 -8.44 11.56 46.11
CA SER A 261 -8.22 10.14 45.88
C SER A 261 -9.48 9.33 46.16
N SER A 262 -9.76 8.33 45.34
CA SER A 262 -10.83 7.35 45.58
C SER A 262 -10.37 5.93 45.27
N ALA A 263 -11.05 4.92 45.81
CA ALA A 263 -10.73 3.52 45.60
C ALA A 263 -11.01 3.09 44.15
N LEU A 264 -10.03 2.43 43.53
CA LEU A 264 -10.15 1.83 42.20
C LEU A 264 -10.49 0.34 42.37
N THR A 265 -11.77 0.01 42.27
CA THR A 265 -12.26 -1.37 42.43
C THR A 265 -12.91 -1.89 41.16
N ALA A 266 -13.02 -3.21 41.04
CA ALA A 266 -13.74 -3.81 39.92
C ALA A 266 -15.23 -3.44 39.98
N GLY A 267 -15.78 -2.95 38.88
CA GLY A 267 -17.18 -2.52 38.78
C GLY A 267 -17.42 -1.04 39.11
N THR A 268 -16.38 -0.22 39.27
CA THR A 268 -16.49 1.25 39.28
C THR A 268 -16.00 1.83 37.96
N LEU A 269 -16.78 2.74 37.36
CA LEU A 269 -16.42 3.49 36.16
C LEU A 269 -16.10 4.93 36.54
N PHE A 270 -14.92 5.41 36.15
CA PHE A 270 -14.54 6.81 36.28
C PHE A 270 -14.82 7.52 34.96
N VAL A 271 -15.49 8.67 35.02
CA VAL A 271 -15.96 9.42 33.87
C VAL A 271 -15.48 10.86 33.96
N SER A 272 -14.88 11.35 32.89
CA SER A 272 -14.66 12.78 32.67
C SER A 272 -15.42 13.23 31.40
N GLU A 273 -15.30 14.51 31.05
CA GLU A 273 -15.84 15.04 29.79
C GLU A 273 -15.28 14.30 28.55
N ALA A 274 -14.02 13.85 28.61
CA ALA A 274 -13.31 13.31 27.45
C ALA A 274 -13.05 11.81 27.52
N VAL A 275 -12.84 11.25 28.72
CA VAL A 275 -12.46 9.84 28.90
C VAL A 275 -13.32 9.14 29.92
N ARG A 276 -13.58 7.85 29.69
CA ARG A 276 -14.16 6.93 30.66
C ARG A 276 -13.17 5.80 30.89
N PHE A 277 -12.94 5.41 32.14
CA PHE A 277 -12.04 4.31 32.43
C PHE A 277 -12.46 3.46 33.64
N ALA A 278 -12.09 2.18 33.62
CA ALA A 278 -12.37 1.25 34.70
C ALA A 278 -11.23 0.25 34.86
N LEU A 279 -11.06 -0.31 36.06
CA LEU A 279 -10.13 -1.39 36.30
C LEU A 279 -10.60 -2.65 35.56
N GLN A 280 -9.77 -3.15 34.65
CA GLN A 280 -10.02 -4.39 33.93
C GLN A 280 -9.39 -5.59 34.65
N GLN A 281 -8.13 -5.45 35.07
CA GLN A 281 -7.40 -6.50 35.78
C GLN A 281 -6.26 -5.88 36.60
N PHE A 282 -5.99 -6.43 37.78
CA PHE A 282 -4.80 -6.15 38.58
C PHE A 282 -4.13 -7.45 38.96
N VAL A 283 -2.81 -7.52 38.79
CA VAL A 283 -1.99 -8.66 39.20
C VAL A 283 -0.89 -8.11 40.13
N PRO A 284 -0.98 -8.37 41.45
CA PRO A 284 -0.04 -7.82 42.43
C PRO A 284 1.43 -8.21 42.22
N SER A 285 1.65 -9.41 41.68
CA SER A 285 2.98 -9.91 41.31
C SER A 285 2.87 -10.59 39.94
N GLY A 286 3.21 -9.84 38.90
CA GLY A 286 3.00 -10.24 37.53
C GLY A 286 3.85 -9.50 36.52
N ARG A 287 3.59 -9.79 35.25
CA ARG A 287 4.22 -9.13 34.11
C ARG A 287 3.24 -8.97 32.97
N ILE A 288 3.55 -8.04 32.06
CA ILE A 288 2.86 -7.95 30.78
C ILE A 288 3.43 -9.02 29.83
N GLY A 289 2.62 -10.03 29.53
CA GLY A 289 2.88 -11.06 28.54
C GLY A 289 2.32 -10.73 27.16
N ALA A 290 2.66 -11.56 26.17
CA ALA A 290 2.12 -11.47 24.81
C ALA A 290 1.50 -12.80 24.38
N VAL A 291 0.28 -12.75 23.83
CA VAL A 291 -0.36 -13.91 23.20
C VAL A 291 -0.67 -13.63 21.73
N PRO A 292 -0.51 -14.62 20.82
CA PRO A 292 -0.76 -14.41 19.40
C PRO A 292 -2.23 -14.08 19.14
N SER A 293 -2.49 -13.05 18.33
CA SER A 293 -3.84 -12.72 17.87
C SER A 293 -4.10 -13.38 16.51
N ARG A 294 -5.24 -14.07 16.40
CA ARG A 294 -5.75 -14.58 15.11
C ARG A 294 -6.53 -13.53 14.35
N ASP A 295 -7.05 -12.52 15.04
CA ASP A 295 -7.85 -11.47 14.45
C ASP A 295 -6.93 -10.32 14.04
N ARG A 296 -6.70 -10.20 12.73
CA ARG A 296 -5.95 -9.08 12.14
C ARG A 296 -6.87 -7.90 11.77
N ARG A 297 -8.18 -8.02 12.02
CA ARG A 297 -9.22 -7.08 11.57
C ARG A 297 -10.08 -6.50 12.72
N GLY A 298 -9.79 -6.86 13.97
CA GLY A 298 -10.59 -6.45 15.13
C GLY A 298 -10.07 -5.18 15.82
N GLU A 299 -10.98 -4.54 16.56
CA GLU A 299 -10.87 -3.28 17.33
C GLU A 299 -9.73 -3.22 18.37
N ASP A 300 -9.09 -4.35 18.68
CA ASP A 300 -7.96 -4.44 19.60
C ASP A 300 -6.63 -3.98 18.96
N ALA A 301 -5.80 -3.27 19.72
CA ALA A 301 -4.47 -2.89 19.28
C ALA A 301 -3.56 -4.13 19.12
N VAL A 302 -3.38 -4.58 17.88
CA VAL A 302 -2.50 -5.70 17.52
C VAL A 302 -1.09 -5.17 17.23
N PHE A 303 -0.11 -5.63 18.01
CA PHE A 303 1.30 -5.28 17.83
C PHE A 303 2.12 -6.49 17.40
N SER A 304 3.29 -6.28 16.81
CA SER A 304 4.29 -7.35 16.80
C SER A 304 4.98 -7.40 18.17
N ALA A 305 5.32 -8.60 18.62
CA ALA A 305 5.96 -8.80 19.93
C ALA A 305 7.15 -9.75 19.85
N LEU A 306 8.20 -9.44 20.59
CA LEU A 306 9.34 -10.32 20.84
C LEU A 306 9.37 -10.75 22.29
N VAL A 307 9.48 -12.05 22.53
CA VAL A 307 9.85 -12.59 23.83
C VAL A 307 11.34 -12.93 23.77
N VAL A 308 12.14 -12.24 24.56
CA VAL A 308 13.59 -12.44 24.63
C VAL A 308 14.02 -12.86 26.03
N GLU A 309 15.00 -13.74 26.11
CA GLU A 309 15.65 -14.11 27.37
C GLU A 309 16.94 -13.31 27.51
N VAL A 310 17.08 -12.64 28.65
CA VAL A 310 18.24 -11.85 29.04
C VAL A 310 19.01 -12.63 30.11
N VAL A 311 20.31 -12.81 29.88
CA VAL A 311 21.19 -13.58 30.78
C VAL A 311 22.44 -12.77 31.11
N SER A 312 22.78 -12.65 32.40
CA SER A 312 24.01 -12.00 32.90
C SER A 312 24.54 -12.68 34.16
N GLY A 313 25.43 -13.67 34.02
CA GLY A 313 25.81 -14.54 35.14
C GLY A 313 24.63 -15.42 35.55
N ASP A 314 24.21 -15.34 36.82
CA ASP A 314 23.04 -16.06 37.34
C ASP A 314 21.71 -15.34 37.05
N PHE A 315 21.77 -14.07 36.66
CA PHE A 315 20.60 -13.31 36.23
C PHE A 315 20.00 -13.93 34.97
N ARG A 316 18.74 -14.34 35.05
CA ARG A 316 17.95 -14.81 33.91
C ARG A 316 16.53 -14.29 33.99
N ARG A 317 16.11 -13.48 33.02
CA ARG A 317 14.75 -12.92 32.93
C ARG A 317 14.23 -12.94 31.50
N GLU A 318 12.91 -13.08 31.38
CA GLU A 318 12.22 -12.88 30.10
C GLU A 318 11.71 -11.45 29.98
N ALA A 319 11.88 -10.88 28.80
CA ALA A 319 11.41 -9.56 28.43
C ALA A 319 10.44 -9.67 27.24
N VAL A 320 9.31 -8.98 27.33
CA VAL A 320 8.29 -8.93 26.27
C VAL A 320 8.30 -7.54 25.65
N LEU A 321 8.78 -7.47 24.41
CA LEU A 321 8.97 -6.21 23.69
C LEU A 321 7.87 -6.06 22.63
N PHE A 322 6.94 -5.14 22.87
CA PHE A 322 5.94 -4.75 21.87
C PHE A 322 6.50 -3.66 20.96
N GLY A 323 6.23 -3.79 19.65
CA GLY A 323 6.59 -2.79 18.67
C GLY A 323 6.68 -3.38 17.26
N GLY A 324 7.64 -2.91 16.46
CA GLY A 324 7.81 -3.37 15.09
C GLY A 324 8.18 -2.26 14.12
N SER A 325 7.93 -2.49 12.82
CA SER A 325 8.14 -1.46 11.81
C SER A 325 7.14 -0.31 11.99
N GLY A 326 7.60 0.93 11.96
CA GLY A 326 6.73 2.12 11.97
C GLY A 326 6.45 2.75 13.34
N ALA A 327 6.78 2.07 14.44
CA ALA A 327 6.71 2.62 15.80
C ALA A 327 8.03 2.36 16.54
N GLU A 328 8.44 3.26 17.44
CA GLU A 328 9.75 3.15 18.10
C GLU A 328 9.85 1.97 19.09
N GLY A 329 8.71 1.53 19.62
CA GLY A 329 8.61 0.51 20.65
C GLY A 329 8.90 1.08 22.04
N GLU A 330 8.08 0.66 23.00
CA GLU A 330 8.26 1.03 24.40
C GLU A 330 9.48 0.32 25.02
N PRO A 331 10.18 0.96 25.98
CA PRO A 331 11.30 0.34 26.66
C PRO A 331 10.84 -0.71 27.66
N GLU A 332 11.50 -1.86 27.63
CA GLU A 332 11.49 -2.85 28.71
C GLU A 332 12.75 -2.66 29.55
N ILE A 333 12.59 -2.35 30.84
CA ILE A 333 13.73 -2.11 31.74
C ILE A 333 13.80 -3.26 32.73
N LEU A 334 14.92 -3.97 32.74
CA LEU A 334 15.23 -5.03 33.70
C LEU A 334 16.33 -4.56 34.64
N ARG A 335 16.16 -4.76 35.95
CA ARG A 335 17.13 -4.35 36.98
C ARG A 335 17.56 -5.53 37.85
N GLU A 336 18.85 -5.59 38.17
CA GLU A 336 19.43 -6.49 39.18
C GLU A 336 20.62 -5.79 39.86
N GLY A 337 20.44 -5.33 41.10
CA GLY A 337 21.45 -4.53 41.80
C GLY A 337 21.79 -3.26 41.01
N ASP A 338 23.08 -3.07 40.68
CA ASP A 338 23.59 -1.93 39.91
C ASP A 338 23.46 -2.11 38.38
N LEU A 339 22.99 -3.27 37.92
CA LEU A 339 22.79 -3.57 36.50
C LEU A 339 21.38 -3.16 36.06
N GLU A 340 21.30 -2.30 35.05
CA GLU A 340 20.07 -1.93 34.36
C GLU A 340 20.18 -2.26 32.87
N VAL A 341 19.24 -3.06 32.35
CA VAL A 341 19.17 -3.46 30.94
C VAL A 341 17.88 -2.92 30.34
N THR A 342 18.00 -1.93 29.46
CA THR A 342 16.89 -1.33 28.73
C THR A 342 16.81 -1.90 27.31
N LEU A 343 15.69 -2.49 26.95
CA LEU A 343 15.44 -3.13 25.66
C LEU A 343 14.31 -2.44 24.92
N ARG A 344 14.49 -2.24 23.61
CA ARG A 344 13.44 -1.71 22.73
C ARG A 344 13.36 -2.52 21.45
N TYR A 345 12.14 -2.81 21.02
CA TYR A 345 11.87 -3.41 19.71
C TYR A 345 11.04 -2.46 18.86
N GLY A 346 11.64 -1.88 17.83
CA GLY A 346 10.89 -1.00 16.93
C GLY A 346 11.75 -0.21 15.95
N ALA A 347 11.12 0.71 15.23
CA ALA A 347 11.78 1.66 14.35
C ALA A 347 12.81 2.51 15.13
N LYS A 348 14.01 2.64 14.58
CA LYS A 348 15.06 3.46 15.16
C LYS A 348 14.85 4.93 14.77
N PRO A 349 14.92 5.88 15.73
CA PRO A 349 14.93 7.30 15.42
C PRO A 349 16.25 7.70 14.76
N ILE A 350 16.16 8.50 13.71
CA ILE A 350 17.28 8.99 12.92
C ILE A 350 17.16 10.50 12.78
N VAL A 351 18.24 11.19 13.12
CA VAL A 351 18.34 12.64 13.08
C VAL A 351 18.85 13.06 11.69
N LEU A 352 18.13 13.98 11.08
CA LEU A 352 18.44 14.61 9.81
C LEU A 352 19.37 15.81 10.04
N PRO A 353 20.27 16.14 9.09
CA PRO A 353 21.16 17.29 9.19
C PRO A 353 20.46 18.64 8.89
N PHE A 354 19.13 18.62 8.70
CA PHE A 354 18.28 19.79 8.48
C PHE A 354 16.92 19.53 9.14
N SER A 355 16.11 20.56 9.30
CA SER A 355 14.78 20.46 9.88
C SER A 355 13.69 20.83 8.88
N LEU A 356 12.51 20.26 9.08
CA LEU A 356 11.28 20.58 8.38
C LEU A 356 10.29 21.16 9.39
N THR A 357 9.68 22.28 9.05
CA THR A 357 8.55 22.84 9.79
C THR A 357 7.29 22.68 8.96
N LEU A 358 6.25 22.04 9.49
CA LEU A 358 4.94 22.00 8.82
C LEU A 358 4.24 23.33 9.08
N LYS A 359 4.07 24.14 8.02
CA LYS A 359 3.28 25.37 8.14
C LYS A 359 1.79 25.06 8.14
N GLU A 360 1.37 24.26 7.18
CA GLU A 360 -0.04 23.97 6.92
C GLU A 360 -0.12 22.61 6.23
N PHE A 361 -1.12 21.83 6.62
CA PHE A 361 -1.52 20.62 5.95
C PHE A 361 -2.94 20.79 5.38
N ARG A 362 -3.09 20.60 4.06
CA ARG A 362 -4.36 20.77 3.36
C ARG A 362 -4.80 19.45 2.74
N ILE A 363 -6.07 19.10 2.94
CA ILE A 363 -6.73 17.99 2.23
C ILE A 363 -7.72 18.58 1.24
N ASP A 364 -7.52 18.25 -0.03
CA ASP A 364 -8.52 18.46 -1.07
C ASP A 364 -9.49 17.28 -1.04
N ARG A 365 -10.80 17.54 -1.14
CA ARG A 365 -11.84 16.51 -1.17
C ARG A 365 -12.60 16.54 -2.47
N TYR A 366 -13.20 15.41 -2.80
CA TYR A 366 -14.21 15.38 -3.84
C TYR A 366 -15.49 16.11 -3.38
N PRO A 367 -16.16 16.87 -4.25
CA PRO A 367 -17.41 17.55 -3.91
C PRO A 367 -18.44 16.59 -3.30
N GLY A 368 -19.10 17.01 -2.22
CA GLY A 368 -20.09 16.20 -1.50
C GLY A 368 -19.58 14.96 -0.76
N SER A 369 -18.27 14.79 -0.65
CA SER A 369 -17.67 13.57 -0.10
C SER A 369 -16.61 13.88 0.94
N ARG A 370 -16.47 13.00 1.94
CA ARG A 370 -15.35 13.05 2.89
C ARG A 370 -14.07 12.44 2.31
N MET A 371 -14.12 11.86 1.11
CA MET A 371 -12.99 11.20 0.47
C MET A 371 -11.94 12.22 0.00
N PRO A 372 -10.66 12.06 0.38
CA PRO A 372 -9.58 12.92 -0.08
C PRO A 372 -9.33 12.70 -1.58
N SER A 373 -9.24 13.78 -2.34
CA SER A 373 -8.78 13.81 -3.73
C SER A 373 -7.28 14.13 -3.82
N GLY A 374 -6.74 14.81 -2.82
CA GLY A 374 -5.33 15.15 -2.69
C GLY A 374 -5.00 15.62 -1.28
N TYR A 375 -3.73 15.53 -0.90
CA TYR A 375 -3.26 16.10 0.36
C TYR A 375 -1.88 16.71 0.15
N THR A 376 -1.70 17.89 0.72
CA THR A 376 -0.57 18.79 0.49
C THR A 376 0.01 19.23 1.83
N SER A 377 1.31 19.09 1.98
CA SER A 377 2.06 19.63 3.13
C SER A 377 2.88 20.83 2.70
N GLU A 378 2.59 21.99 3.25
CA GLU A 378 3.44 23.16 3.12
C GLU A 378 4.53 23.11 4.18
N VAL A 379 5.78 22.97 3.76
CA VAL A 379 6.92 22.85 4.67
C VAL A 379 7.91 23.99 4.49
N ILE A 380 8.58 24.39 5.58
CA ILE A 380 9.83 25.17 5.50
C ILE A 380 10.98 24.22 5.76
N VAL A 381 11.90 24.14 4.82
CA VAL A 381 13.19 23.47 5.00
C VAL A 381 14.15 24.47 5.63
N ARG A 382 14.85 24.07 6.70
CA ARG A 382 15.90 24.88 7.34
C ARG A 382 17.16 24.05 7.52
N ASP A 383 18.25 24.50 6.94
CA ASP A 383 19.55 23.85 7.04
C ASP A 383 20.53 24.72 7.84
N PRO A 384 20.94 24.29 9.05
CA PRO A 384 21.80 25.08 9.91
C PRO A 384 23.25 25.18 9.42
N ASP A 385 23.74 24.19 8.65
CA ASP A 385 25.12 24.19 8.14
C ASP A 385 25.34 25.23 7.04
N THR A 386 24.30 25.45 6.22
CA THR A 386 24.35 26.36 5.06
C THR A 386 23.64 27.69 5.30
N GLY A 387 22.83 27.80 6.35
CA GLY A 387 21.97 28.95 6.62
C GLY A 387 20.77 29.08 5.68
N ILE A 388 20.54 28.09 4.80
CA ILE A 388 19.47 28.11 3.80
C ILE A 388 18.13 27.82 4.48
N ALA A 389 17.12 28.64 4.17
CA ALA A 389 15.73 28.38 4.51
C ALA A 389 14.81 28.69 3.33
N PHE A 390 13.93 27.74 2.95
CA PHE A 390 12.98 27.94 1.86
C PHE A 390 11.66 27.19 2.09
N PRO A 391 10.53 27.75 1.62
CA PRO A 391 9.26 27.03 1.61
C PRO A 391 9.20 26.04 0.45
N PHE A 392 8.50 24.92 0.65
CA PHE A 392 8.24 23.91 -0.37
C PHE A 392 6.88 23.24 -0.13
N GLN A 393 6.17 22.87 -1.17
CA GLN A 393 4.90 22.13 -1.07
C GLN A 393 5.12 20.67 -1.47
N ILE A 394 4.83 19.73 -0.58
CA ILE A 394 4.92 18.30 -0.85
C ILE A 394 3.50 17.77 -1.07
N TYR A 395 3.24 17.20 -2.24
CA TYR A 395 1.96 16.56 -2.58
C TYR A 395 2.18 15.39 -3.55
N MET A 396 1.10 14.75 -3.98
CA MET A 396 1.17 13.61 -4.91
C MET A 396 1.96 13.96 -6.18
N ASN A 397 3.01 13.18 -6.48
CA ASN A 397 3.94 13.37 -7.59
C ASN A 397 4.81 14.65 -7.54
N HIS A 398 4.76 15.44 -6.47
CA HIS A 398 5.63 16.60 -6.26
C HIS A 398 6.44 16.43 -4.96
N ILE A 399 7.68 15.95 -5.13
CA ILE A 399 8.51 15.46 -4.03
C ILE A 399 9.60 16.47 -3.66
N LEU A 400 9.82 16.66 -2.37
CA LEU A 400 10.96 17.45 -1.89
C LEU A 400 12.23 16.60 -2.03
N ARG A 401 13.28 17.18 -2.66
CA ARG A 401 14.62 16.58 -2.75
C ARG A 401 15.64 17.50 -2.11
N TYR A 402 16.30 17.07 -1.04
CA TYR A 402 17.29 17.89 -0.33
C TYR A 402 18.35 17.03 0.36
N ARG A 403 19.64 17.38 0.22
CA ARG A 403 20.81 16.62 0.74
C ARG A 403 20.76 15.09 0.53
N GLY A 404 20.26 14.66 -0.63
CA GLY A 404 20.11 13.23 -0.98
C GLY A 404 18.84 12.56 -0.43
N TYR A 405 18.09 13.23 0.43
CA TYR A 405 16.79 12.76 0.94
C TYR A 405 15.67 13.15 -0.02
N ARG A 406 14.68 12.27 -0.14
CA ARG A 406 13.45 12.47 -0.89
C ARG A 406 12.27 12.26 0.03
N PHE A 407 11.38 13.23 0.08
CA PHE A 407 10.18 13.19 0.91
C PHE A 407 8.96 13.06 0.01
N PHE A 408 8.16 12.06 0.31
CA PHE A 408 6.93 11.73 -0.40
C PHE A 408 5.79 11.88 0.58
N GLN A 409 4.76 12.61 0.19
CA GLN A 409 3.52 12.60 0.92
C GLN A 409 2.97 11.17 0.94
N SER A 410 2.69 10.60 2.12
CA SER A 410 2.31 9.18 2.24
C SER A 410 1.00 8.95 2.99
N SER A 411 0.73 9.73 4.03
CA SER A 411 -0.52 9.66 4.81
C SER A 411 -0.67 10.93 5.66
N TYR A 412 -1.65 10.94 6.57
CA TYR A 412 -1.99 12.06 7.45
C TYR A 412 -2.71 11.55 8.70
N ASP A 413 -2.78 12.38 9.74
CA ASP A 413 -3.48 12.05 10.98
C ASP A 413 -4.99 12.08 10.78
N THR A 414 -5.74 11.22 11.47
CA THR A 414 -7.21 11.15 11.32
C THR A 414 -7.93 12.42 11.75
N ASP A 415 -7.29 13.26 12.56
CA ASP A 415 -7.78 14.59 12.95
C ASP A 415 -7.36 15.71 11.98
N GLU A 416 -6.70 15.33 10.87
CA GLU A 416 -6.33 16.19 9.73
C GLU A 416 -5.35 17.31 10.07
N LYS A 417 -4.64 17.20 11.19
CA LYS A 417 -3.69 18.22 11.67
C LYS A 417 -2.23 17.79 11.58
N GLY A 418 -1.97 16.62 11.01
CA GLY A 418 -0.63 16.05 10.91
C GLY A 418 -0.36 15.40 9.57
N SER A 419 0.90 15.47 9.16
CA SER A 419 1.38 14.92 7.90
C SER A 419 2.33 13.76 8.17
N ILE A 420 2.19 12.69 7.38
CA ILE A 420 3.09 11.54 7.41
C ILE A 420 3.81 11.47 6.06
N LEU A 421 5.12 11.72 6.10
CA LEU A 421 6.00 11.67 4.95
C LEU A 421 6.77 10.36 4.93
N SER A 422 6.82 9.70 3.77
CA SER A 422 7.80 8.65 3.50
C SER A 422 9.11 9.31 3.07
N VAL A 423 10.22 8.89 3.67
CA VAL A 423 11.55 9.46 3.46
C VAL A 423 12.45 8.38 2.89
N SER A 424 13.14 8.67 1.78
CA SER A 424 14.19 7.79 1.25
C SER A 424 15.46 8.56 0.94
N CYS A 425 16.61 7.99 1.30
CA CYS A 425 17.93 8.41 0.86
C CYS A 425 18.55 7.21 0.13
N ASP A 426 18.47 7.22 -1.20
CA ASP A 426 18.88 6.09 -2.02
C ASP A 426 19.80 6.53 -3.18
N PRO A 427 21.12 6.37 -3.04
CA PRO A 427 22.07 6.67 -4.11
C PRO A 427 21.97 5.68 -5.28
N GLY A 428 21.34 4.51 -5.09
CA GLY A 428 21.13 3.49 -6.11
C GLY A 428 20.03 3.83 -7.12
N THR A 429 19.22 4.84 -6.84
CA THR A 429 18.21 5.36 -7.78
C THR A 429 18.86 5.78 -9.10
N ALA A 430 19.86 6.67 -9.08
CA ALA A 430 20.48 7.20 -10.30
C ALA A 430 21.04 6.10 -11.23
N PRO A 431 21.87 5.15 -10.76
CA PRO A 431 22.32 4.05 -11.60
C PRO A 431 21.17 3.15 -12.05
N THR A 432 20.14 2.90 -11.23
CA THR A 432 18.98 2.11 -11.65
C THR A 432 18.25 2.73 -12.85
N TYR A 433 18.01 4.04 -12.83
CA TYR A 433 17.41 4.76 -13.96
C TYR A 433 18.32 4.78 -15.20
N ALA A 434 19.63 4.96 -15.03
CA ALA A 434 20.59 4.84 -16.13
C ALA A 434 20.57 3.42 -16.74
N GLY A 435 20.47 2.39 -15.90
CA GLY A 435 20.32 1.00 -16.32
C GLY A 435 19.07 0.78 -17.17
N TYR A 436 17.91 1.29 -16.72
CA TYR A 436 16.67 1.24 -17.50
C TYR A 436 16.82 1.96 -18.85
N ALA A 437 17.41 3.15 -18.88
CA ALA A 437 17.66 3.87 -20.12
C ALA A 437 18.54 3.08 -21.10
N LEU A 438 19.61 2.46 -20.60
CA LEU A 438 20.52 1.63 -21.40
C LEU A 438 19.85 0.35 -21.92
N VAL A 439 19.04 -0.32 -21.10
CA VAL A 439 18.25 -1.50 -21.51
C VAL A 439 17.27 -1.11 -22.61
N SER A 440 16.51 -0.02 -22.41
CA SER A 440 15.55 0.49 -23.40
C SER A 440 16.23 0.85 -24.72
N LEU A 441 17.35 1.58 -24.67
CA LEU A 441 18.12 1.93 -25.86
C LEU A 441 18.70 0.68 -26.55
N GLY A 442 19.18 -0.29 -25.77
CA GLY A 442 19.65 -1.58 -26.25
C GLY A 442 18.58 -2.37 -26.98
N LEU A 443 17.35 -2.38 -26.46
CA LEU A 443 16.18 -3.00 -27.10
C LEU A 443 15.80 -2.29 -28.40
N VAL A 444 15.72 -0.95 -28.40
CA VAL A 444 15.43 -0.16 -29.61
C VAL A 444 16.48 -0.43 -30.69
N PHE A 445 17.77 -0.37 -30.35
CA PHE A 445 18.84 -0.64 -31.30
C PHE A 445 18.86 -2.09 -31.79
N ALA A 446 18.35 -3.04 -31.00
CA ALA A 446 18.25 -4.44 -31.42
C ALA A 446 17.28 -4.62 -32.59
N LEU A 447 16.23 -3.80 -32.69
CA LEU A 447 15.25 -3.83 -33.78
C LEU A 447 15.88 -3.42 -35.12
N PHE A 448 16.81 -2.47 -35.10
CA PHE A 448 17.46 -1.93 -36.31
C PHE A 448 18.81 -2.59 -36.62
N ALA A 449 19.28 -3.53 -35.80
CA ALA A 449 20.59 -4.14 -35.96
C ALA A 449 20.66 -5.00 -37.24
N PRO A 450 21.49 -4.64 -38.25
CA PRO A 450 21.49 -5.29 -39.57
C PRO A 450 21.94 -6.75 -39.56
N ALA A 451 22.73 -7.13 -38.54
CA ALA A 451 23.23 -8.49 -38.29
C ALA A 451 22.54 -9.18 -37.10
N GLY A 452 21.41 -8.65 -36.61
CA GLY A 452 20.69 -9.16 -35.44
C GLY A 452 20.03 -10.52 -35.67
N ARG A 453 19.91 -11.32 -34.60
CA ARG A 453 19.18 -12.60 -34.64
C ARG A 453 17.71 -12.42 -35.02
N PHE A 454 17.10 -11.28 -34.71
CA PHE A 454 15.74 -10.94 -35.17
C PHE A 454 15.62 -10.91 -36.69
N ARG A 455 16.58 -10.33 -37.41
CA ARG A 455 16.58 -10.30 -38.88
C ARG A 455 16.89 -11.68 -39.48
N ARG A 456 17.69 -12.51 -38.80
CA ARG A 456 17.88 -13.93 -39.16
C ARG A 456 16.62 -14.76 -38.90
N LEU A 457 15.93 -14.55 -37.78
CA LEU A 457 14.67 -15.19 -37.45
C LEU A 457 13.59 -14.80 -38.47
N GLY A 458 13.48 -13.51 -38.81
CA GLY A 458 12.60 -13.03 -39.88
C GLY A 458 12.90 -13.64 -41.26
N ARG A 459 14.17 -13.98 -41.56
CA ARG A 459 14.52 -14.74 -42.77
C ARG A 459 14.20 -16.23 -42.64
N SER A 460 14.40 -16.82 -41.46
CA SER A 460 14.07 -18.23 -41.17
C SER A 460 12.55 -18.48 -41.19
N LEU A 461 11.74 -17.45 -40.93
CA LEU A 461 10.28 -17.47 -41.04
C LEU A 461 9.78 -17.40 -42.49
N ARG A 462 10.66 -17.20 -43.49
CA ARG A 462 10.32 -17.21 -44.93
C ARG A 462 10.48 -18.59 -45.60
N GLY A 463 10.86 -19.63 -44.85
CA GLY A 463 10.95 -21.00 -45.36
C GLY A 463 9.59 -21.71 -45.42
N PRO A 464 9.40 -22.69 -46.32
CA PRO A 464 8.17 -23.48 -46.38
C PRO A 464 7.96 -24.21 -45.04
N GLY A 465 6.82 -23.95 -44.38
CA GLY A 465 6.47 -24.53 -43.07
C GLY A 465 6.80 -23.67 -41.84
N ALA A 466 7.64 -22.63 -41.97
CA ALA A 466 7.97 -21.75 -40.84
C ALA A 466 6.80 -20.83 -40.44
N GLY A 467 5.96 -20.45 -41.41
CA GLY A 467 4.68 -19.78 -41.14
C GLY A 467 3.74 -20.64 -40.30
N ALA A 468 3.65 -21.95 -40.57
CA ALA A 468 2.78 -22.87 -39.84
C ALA A 468 3.19 -23.04 -38.38
N ALA A 469 4.49 -23.16 -38.08
CA ALA A 469 4.98 -23.26 -36.69
C ALA A 469 4.78 -21.96 -35.89
N ALA A 470 4.98 -20.80 -36.52
CA ALA A 470 4.71 -19.51 -35.90
C ALA A 470 3.21 -19.33 -35.63
N ILE A 471 2.34 -19.74 -36.58
CA ILE A 471 0.89 -19.75 -36.43
C ILE A 471 0.47 -20.73 -35.31
N LEU A 472 1.10 -21.90 -35.19
CA LEU A 472 0.77 -22.89 -34.16
C LEU A 472 1.14 -22.40 -32.75
N VAL A 473 2.32 -21.78 -32.58
CA VAL A 473 2.72 -21.14 -31.31
C VAL A 473 1.81 -19.95 -31.01
N PHE A 474 1.47 -19.14 -32.01
CA PHE A 474 0.51 -18.05 -31.83
C PHE A 474 -0.88 -18.56 -31.45
N ALA A 475 -1.35 -19.65 -32.07
CA ALA A 475 -2.63 -20.30 -31.77
C ALA A 475 -2.69 -20.94 -30.38
N LEU A 476 -1.55 -21.39 -29.83
CA LEU A 476 -1.45 -21.86 -28.43
C LEU A 476 -1.65 -20.75 -27.39
N PHE A 477 -1.43 -19.49 -27.79
CA PHE A 477 -1.53 -18.32 -26.92
C PHE A 477 -2.73 -17.40 -27.23
N VAL A 478 -3.42 -17.61 -28.35
CA VAL A 478 -4.72 -17.01 -28.60
C VAL A 478 -5.73 -17.77 -27.74
N PRO A 479 -6.34 -17.15 -26.72
CA PRO A 479 -7.41 -17.81 -25.99
C PRO A 479 -8.53 -18.12 -26.98
N ALA A 480 -8.82 -19.40 -27.17
CA ALA A 480 -9.93 -19.88 -27.99
C ALA A 480 -11.22 -19.25 -27.45
N SER A 481 -11.61 -18.15 -28.06
CA SER A 481 -12.86 -17.47 -27.73
C SER A 481 -13.93 -18.24 -28.48
N ALA A 482 -14.45 -19.29 -27.85
CA ALA A 482 -15.66 -19.94 -28.32
C ALA A 482 -16.78 -18.88 -28.25
N GLY A 483 -17.08 -18.27 -29.39
CA GLY A 483 -18.22 -17.37 -29.54
C GLY A 483 -19.48 -18.21 -29.38
N ALA A 484 -20.04 -18.24 -28.18
CA ALA A 484 -21.41 -18.69 -28.01
C ALA A 484 -22.30 -17.66 -28.73
N ALA A 485 -22.78 -18.02 -29.93
CA ALA A 485 -23.86 -17.31 -30.60
C ALA A 485 -25.15 -17.61 -29.83
N GLY A 486 -25.32 -16.95 -28.69
CA GLY A 486 -26.58 -16.91 -27.97
C GLY A 486 -27.54 -15.94 -28.64
N LYS A 487 -28.83 -16.29 -28.68
CA LYS A 487 -29.95 -15.37 -28.97
C LYS A 487 -30.09 -14.39 -27.79
N ASP A 488 -29.12 -13.51 -27.65
CA ASP A 488 -29.11 -12.50 -26.58
C ASP A 488 -29.80 -11.23 -27.11
N GLU A 489 -31.05 -11.03 -26.72
CA GLU A 489 -31.86 -9.87 -27.12
C GLU A 489 -31.22 -8.54 -26.69
N ALA A 490 -30.55 -8.52 -25.53
CA ALA A 490 -29.81 -7.33 -25.07
C ALA A 490 -28.61 -7.02 -25.96
N LEU A 491 -27.91 -8.06 -26.45
CA LEU A 491 -26.84 -7.89 -27.43
C LEU A 491 -27.36 -7.34 -28.77
N GLN A 492 -28.54 -7.78 -29.22
CA GLN A 492 -29.15 -7.24 -30.44
C GLN A 492 -29.57 -5.78 -30.27
N PHE A 493 -30.13 -5.42 -29.10
CA PHE A 493 -30.46 -4.04 -28.78
C PHE A 493 -29.23 -3.13 -28.83
N MET A 494 -28.15 -3.48 -28.12
CA MET A 494 -26.93 -2.66 -28.08
C MET A 494 -26.28 -2.51 -29.46
N ARG A 495 -26.41 -3.49 -30.35
CA ARG A 495 -25.88 -3.42 -31.72
C ARG A 495 -26.67 -2.51 -32.64
N LYS A 496 -27.92 -2.20 -32.30
CA LYS A 496 -28.74 -1.23 -33.04
C LYS A 496 -28.44 0.21 -32.63
N ILE A 497 -27.76 0.42 -31.49
CA ILE A 497 -27.34 1.75 -31.04
C ILE A 497 -26.26 2.28 -31.98
N ASP A 498 -26.44 3.51 -32.46
CA ASP A 498 -25.43 4.17 -33.30
C ASP A 498 -24.14 4.47 -32.50
N ASP A 499 -22.99 4.15 -33.10
CA ASP A 499 -21.68 4.33 -32.49
C ASP A 499 -21.35 5.80 -32.21
N GLY A 500 -21.81 6.71 -33.06
CA GLY A 500 -21.62 8.15 -32.90
C GLY A 500 -22.43 8.68 -31.72
N HIS A 501 -23.71 8.30 -31.65
CA HIS A 501 -24.60 8.64 -30.54
C HIS A 501 -24.09 8.06 -29.22
N ALA A 502 -23.69 6.79 -29.19
CA ALA A 502 -23.13 6.15 -28.00
C ALA A 502 -21.89 6.89 -27.48
N LYS A 503 -20.96 7.28 -28.38
CA LYS A 503 -19.77 8.06 -28.00
C LYS A 503 -20.13 9.46 -27.49
N ALA A 504 -21.14 10.10 -28.07
CA ALA A 504 -21.63 11.38 -27.60
C ALA A 504 -22.21 11.23 -26.18
N PHE A 505 -22.97 10.18 -25.90
CA PHE A 505 -23.48 9.86 -24.57
C PHE A 505 -22.34 9.60 -23.57
N GLY A 506 -21.31 8.85 -23.99
CA GLY A 506 -20.10 8.62 -23.21
C GLY A 506 -19.31 9.91 -22.87
N GLY A 507 -19.54 10.99 -23.62
CA GLY A 507 -18.97 12.32 -23.40
C GLY A 507 -19.66 13.14 -22.31
N LEU A 508 -20.88 12.77 -21.91
CA LEU A 508 -21.55 13.40 -20.75
C LEU A 508 -20.72 13.21 -19.48
N ILE A 509 -20.93 14.09 -18.51
CA ILE A 509 -20.26 14.00 -17.22
C ILE A 509 -21.15 13.31 -16.20
N VAL A 510 -20.53 12.52 -15.33
CA VAL A 510 -21.17 11.87 -14.19
C VAL A 510 -20.31 12.09 -12.95
N GLN A 511 -20.96 12.29 -11.81
CA GLN A 511 -20.30 12.23 -10.52
C GLN A 511 -20.46 10.82 -9.94
N ASP A 512 -19.36 10.17 -9.58
CA ASP A 512 -19.47 8.87 -8.89
C ASP A 512 -19.82 9.02 -7.40
N ALA A 513 -20.13 7.91 -6.75
CA ALA A 513 -20.49 7.89 -5.32
C ALA A 513 -19.40 8.44 -4.39
N ARG A 514 -18.15 8.56 -4.87
CA ARG A 514 -17.04 9.16 -4.12
C ARG A 514 -16.89 10.66 -4.38
N GLY A 515 -17.69 11.22 -5.28
CA GLY A 515 -17.71 12.64 -5.65
C GLY A 515 -16.84 13.00 -6.86
N ARG A 516 -16.18 12.03 -7.53
CA ARG A 516 -15.30 12.30 -8.67
C ARG A 516 -16.12 12.54 -9.93
N MET A 517 -15.87 13.69 -10.57
CA MET A 517 -16.37 14.01 -11.90
C MET A 517 -15.57 13.25 -12.96
N LYS A 518 -16.26 12.50 -13.81
CA LYS A 518 -15.66 11.73 -14.90
C LYS A 518 -16.62 11.63 -16.09
N PRO A 519 -16.12 11.35 -17.31
CA PRO A 519 -16.98 11.04 -18.43
C PRO A 519 -17.82 9.77 -18.14
N VAL A 520 -19.03 9.73 -18.67
CA VAL A 520 -19.89 8.53 -18.65
C VAL A 520 -19.15 7.33 -19.26
N ASN A 521 -18.28 7.56 -20.24
CA ASN A 521 -17.37 6.55 -20.79
C ASN A 521 -16.53 5.84 -19.71
N SER A 522 -15.91 6.60 -18.79
CA SER A 522 -15.14 6.00 -17.68
C SER A 522 -16.02 5.11 -16.81
N LEU A 523 -17.23 5.57 -16.49
CA LEU A 523 -18.19 4.80 -15.69
C LEU A 523 -18.65 3.55 -16.45
N ALA A 524 -18.89 3.66 -17.76
CA ALA A 524 -19.27 2.54 -18.62
C ALA A 524 -18.24 1.42 -18.61
N HIS A 525 -16.95 1.77 -18.76
CA HIS A 525 -15.85 0.81 -18.64
C HIS A 525 -15.76 0.19 -17.24
N GLU A 526 -15.98 0.97 -16.17
CA GLU A 526 -15.98 0.48 -14.78
C GLU A 526 -17.12 -0.53 -14.53
N TRP A 527 -18.34 -0.19 -14.93
CA TRP A 527 -19.53 -1.03 -14.75
C TRP A 527 -19.47 -2.29 -15.60
N MET A 528 -19.01 -2.19 -16.84
CA MET A 528 -18.82 -3.34 -17.73
C MET A 528 -17.83 -4.36 -17.11
N ARG A 529 -16.73 -3.88 -16.50
CA ARG A 529 -15.79 -4.76 -15.76
C ARG A 529 -16.41 -5.37 -14.51
N ARG A 530 -17.16 -4.58 -13.73
CA ARG A 530 -17.78 -5.01 -12.47
C ARG A 530 -18.87 -6.07 -12.68
N LEU A 531 -19.71 -5.89 -13.69
CA LEU A 531 -20.85 -6.76 -13.98
C LEU A 531 -20.49 -8.00 -14.83
N GLY A 532 -19.21 -8.27 -15.08
CA GLY A 532 -18.75 -9.57 -15.58
C GLY A 532 -19.28 -10.00 -16.95
N ARG A 533 -19.69 -9.07 -17.82
CA ARG A 533 -19.90 -9.31 -19.26
C ARG A 533 -18.96 -8.38 -20.06
N PRO A 534 -18.14 -8.94 -20.96
CA PRO A 534 -16.88 -8.34 -21.36
C PRO A 534 -17.01 -7.41 -22.57
N GLU A 535 -16.00 -6.57 -22.80
CA GLU A 535 -15.59 -6.07 -24.13
C GLU A 535 -15.53 -7.18 -25.22
N LYS A 536 -15.62 -8.47 -24.83
CA LYS A 536 -15.72 -9.66 -25.71
C LYS A 536 -17.15 -10.05 -26.09
N ALA A 537 -18.19 -9.30 -25.70
CA ALA A 537 -19.52 -9.44 -26.29
C ALA A 537 -19.51 -8.80 -27.69
N ALA A 538 -18.78 -9.44 -28.62
CA ALA A 538 -18.97 -9.35 -30.06
C ALA A 538 -19.18 -7.92 -30.66
N GLY A 539 -18.33 -6.97 -30.27
CA GLY A 539 -18.21 -5.67 -30.96
C GLY A 539 -19.08 -4.52 -30.45
N VAL A 540 -19.53 -4.55 -29.20
CA VAL A 540 -20.33 -3.46 -28.60
C VAL A 540 -19.45 -2.44 -27.87
N LEU A 541 -19.70 -1.14 -28.07
CA LEU A 541 -19.04 -0.06 -27.34
C LEU A 541 -19.49 -0.05 -25.85
N PRO A 542 -18.57 0.17 -24.89
CA PRO A 542 -18.94 0.33 -23.48
C PRO A 542 -20.00 1.41 -23.26
N ASP A 543 -19.93 2.51 -24.02
CA ASP A 543 -20.90 3.60 -23.95
C ASP A 543 -22.31 3.15 -24.36
N ALA A 544 -22.41 2.31 -25.41
CA ALA A 544 -23.67 1.73 -25.85
C ALA A 544 -24.25 0.76 -24.81
N PHE A 545 -23.38 0.04 -24.09
CA PHE A 545 -23.80 -0.79 -22.94
C PHE A 545 -24.42 0.06 -21.84
N LEU A 546 -23.74 1.13 -21.40
CA LEU A 546 -24.27 1.97 -20.33
C LEU A 546 -25.50 2.76 -20.79
N LEU A 547 -25.58 3.16 -22.07
CA LEU A 547 -26.78 3.78 -22.64
C LEU A 547 -27.96 2.80 -22.64
N ALA A 548 -27.75 1.54 -23.00
CA ALA A 548 -28.81 0.53 -22.93
C ALA A 548 -29.32 0.35 -21.50
N VAL A 549 -28.39 0.18 -20.54
CA VAL A 549 -28.70 0.08 -19.11
C VAL A 549 -29.41 1.33 -18.59
N PHE A 550 -29.02 2.52 -19.07
CA PHE A 550 -29.66 3.78 -18.74
C PHE A 550 -31.08 3.85 -19.29
N THR A 551 -31.30 3.57 -20.58
CA THR A 551 -32.59 3.74 -21.26
C THR A 551 -33.67 2.79 -20.73
N GLU A 552 -33.37 1.50 -20.66
CA GLU A 552 -34.24 0.49 -20.08
C GLU A 552 -33.41 -0.69 -19.55
N PRO A 553 -33.60 -1.15 -18.29
CA PRO A 553 -32.94 -2.34 -17.75
C PRO A 553 -33.32 -3.69 -18.40
N VAL A 554 -33.92 -3.68 -19.58
CA VAL A 554 -34.57 -4.83 -20.25
C VAL A 554 -33.52 -5.79 -20.84
N PRO A 555 -33.72 -7.10 -20.68
CA PRO A 555 -33.05 -7.94 -19.70
C PRO A 555 -31.58 -8.24 -20.07
N PHE A 556 -30.65 -7.32 -19.82
CA PHE A 556 -29.21 -7.60 -19.95
C PHE A 556 -28.77 -8.80 -19.10
N PHE A 557 -29.51 -9.04 -18.03
CA PHE A 557 -29.39 -10.18 -17.13
C PHE A 557 -30.76 -10.88 -17.06
N ALA A 558 -30.75 -12.22 -17.09
CA ALA A 558 -31.95 -13.02 -16.82
C ALA A 558 -32.56 -12.62 -15.46
N GLU A 559 -33.86 -12.83 -15.27
CA GLU A 559 -34.54 -12.40 -14.04
C GLU A 559 -33.90 -12.94 -12.76
N ASP A 560 -33.29 -14.12 -12.84
CA ASP A 560 -32.61 -14.84 -11.75
C ASP A 560 -31.10 -14.54 -11.63
N ASP A 561 -30.52 -13.73 -12.52
CA ASP A 561 -29.09 -13.43 -12.49
C ASP A 561 -28.79 -12.34 -11.43
N PRO A 562 -27.90 -12.62 -10.44
CA PRO A 562 -27.62 -11.70 -9.33
C PRO A 562 -27.08 -10.33 -9.77
N ARG A 563 -26.52 -10.24 -10.98
CA ARG A 563 -26.00 -8.99 -11.55
C ARG A 563 -27.11 -8.04 -11.98
N ARG A 564 -28.33 -8.53 -12.21
CA ARG A 564 -29.52 -7.70 -12.47
C ARG A 564 -29.82 -6.79 -11.28
N GLN A 565 -29.76 -7.37 -10.08
CA GLN A 565 -29.92 -6.63 -8.84
C GLN A 565 -28.77 -5.64 -8.64
N GLU A 566 -27.53 -6.04 -8.91
CA GLU A 566 -26.37 -5.14 -8.82
C GLU A 566 -26.50 -3.96 -9.79
N ALA A 567 -26.82 -4.19 -11.07
CA ALA A 567 -27.02 -3.11 -12.04
C ALA A 567 -28.15 -2.15 -11.63
N SER A 568 -29.25 -2.67 -11.08
CA SER A 568 -30.34 -1.84 -10.53
C SER A 568 -29.86 -0.99 -9.35
N VAL A 569 -29.08 -1.58 -8.44
CA VAL A 569 -28.46 -0.87 -7.30
C VAL A 569 -27.48 0.18 -7.78
N LEU A 570 -26.70 -0.05 -8.83
CA LEU A 570 -25.75 0.94 -9.34
C LEU A 570 -26.45 2.15 -9.97
N LEU A 571 -27.54 1.91 -10.71
CA LEU A 571 -28.39 2.97 -11.27
C LEU A 571 -29.14 3.76 -10.20
N ARG A 572 -29.65 3.08 -9.16
CA ARG A 572 -30.46 3.69 -8.09
C ARG A 572 -29.62 4.22 -6.92
N GLY A 573 -28.42 3.70 -6.73
CA GLY A 573 -27.60 3.84 -5.51
C GLY A 573 -26.55 4.94 -5.56
N GLY A 574 -26.71 5.94 -6.43
CA GLY A 574 -25.88 7.15 -6.42
C GLY A 574 -24.51 7.04 -7.11
N GLU A 575 -24.25 6.00 -7.91
CA GLU A 575 -23.05 5.96 -8.78
C GLU A 575 -23.28 6.62 -10.16
N PHE A 576 -24.54 6.77 -10.57
CA PHE A 576 -24.94 7.37 -11.86
C PHE A 576 -25.59 8.75 -11.68
N ARG A 577 -24.83 9.71 -11.15
CA ARG A 577 -25.30 11.07 -10.85
C ARG A 577 -24.99 12.04 -11.99
N LEU A 578 -25.98 12.27 -12.86
CA LEU A 578 -25.82 13.09 -14.08
C LEU A 578 -26.25 14.55 -13.92
N PHE A 579 -27.07 14.87 -12.92
CA PHE A 579 -27.76 16.15 -12.89
C PHE A 579 -27.32 17.01 -11.71
N PRO A 580 -26.68 18.16 -11.95
CA PRO A 580 -26.46 19.16 -10.89
C PRO A 580 -27.79 19.78 -10.45
N LEU A 581 -27.96 20.02 -9.15
CA LEU A 581 -29.07 20.83 -8.65
C LEU A 581 -28.73 22.32 -8.74
N PRO A 582 -29.52 23.14 -9.47
CA PRO A 582 -29.27 24.57 -9.59
C PRO A 582 -29.22 25.26 -8.22
N GLY A 583 -28.10 25.93 -7.91
CA GLY A 583 -27.94 26.68 -6.65
C GLY A 583 -27.57 25.85 -5.42
N ALA A 584 -27.35 24.54 -5.57
CA ALA A 584 -26.92 23.69 -4.45
C ALA A 584 -25.48 24.04 -4.00
N PRO A 585 -25.25 24.33 -2.71
CA PRO A 585 -23.95 24.80 -2.21
C PRO A 585 -22.89 23.69 -2.14
N ASP A 586 -23.29 22.43 -2.05
CA ASP A 586 -22.42 21.26 -1.91
C ASP A 586 -21.83 20.79 -3.26
N ARG A 587 -22.34 21.34 -4.37
CA ARG A 587 -21.93 21.03 -5.75
C ARG A 587 -22.04 19.54 -6.08
N VAL A 588 -22.98 18.86 -5.42
CA VAL A 588 -23.29 17.45 -5.65
C VAL A 588 -24.21 17.32 -6.84
N TRP A 589 -23.87 16.38 -7.70
CA TRP A 589 -24.76 15.94 -8.77
C TRP A 589 -25.56 14.77 -8.22
N HIS A 590 -26.75 14.56 -8.77
CA HIS A 590 -27.67 13.56 -8.26
C HIS A 590 -28.13 12.65 -9.40
N ALA A 591 -28.55 11.45 -9.02
CA ALA A 591 -29.24 10.56 -9.94
C ALA A 591 -30.69 11.03 -10.11
N GLU A 592 -31.29 10.74 -11.26
CA GLU A 592 -32.70 11.04 -11.58
C GLU A 592 -33.66 10.62 -10.45
N ASN A 593 -33.39 9.47 -9.82
CA ASN A 593 -34.26 8.84 -8.83
C ASN A 593 -33.97 9.27 -7.38
N GLU A 594 -33.01 10.17 -7.14
CA GLU A 594 -32.74 10.65 -5.78
C GLU A 594 -33.86 11.61 -5.28
N PRO A 595 -34.17 11.61 -3.97
CA PRO A 595 -35.15 12.54 -3.38
C PRO A 595 -34.77 14.00 -3.68
N GLY A 596 -35.70 14.78 -4.23
CA GLY A 596 -35.49 16.16 -4.68
C GLY A 596 -35.49 16.29 -6.20
N LEU A 597 -34.62 15.54 -6.88
CA LEU A 597 -34.50 15.57 -8.34
C LEU A 597 -35.57 14.72 -9.06
N SER A 598 -36.09 13.71 -8.35
CA SER A 598 -37.31 12.98 -8.72
C SER A 598 -38.55 13.88 -8.82
N ALA A 599 -38.54 15.07 -8.21
CA ALA A 599 -39.62 16.07 -8.28
C ALA A 599 -39.32 17.23 -9.25
N ASP A 600 -38.12 17.30 -9.84
CA ASP A 600 -37.74 18.37 -10.77
C ASP A 600 -38.30 18.10 -12.17
N ALA A 601 -39.34 18.84 -12.55
CA ALA A 601 -40.04 18.66 -13.82
C ALA A 601 -39.14 18.85 -15.06
N VAL A 602 -38.10 19.68 -14.98
CA VAL A 602 -37.18 19.93 -16.10
C VAL A 602 -36.29 18.71 -16.32
N VAL A 603 -35.72 18.17 -15.25
CA VAL A 603 -34.85 17.00 -15.37
C VAL A 603 -35.65 15.74 -15.75
N GLN A 604 -36.83 15.56 -15.17
CA GLN A 604 -37.72 14.47 -15.56
C GLN A 604 -38.10 14.56 -17.05
N GLU A 605 -38.34 15.76 -17.57
CA GLU A 605 -38.59 15.95 -19.00
C GLU A 605 -37.36 15.69 -19.88
N LEU A 606 -36.18 16.16 -19.47
CA LEU A 606 -34.93 15.90 -20.20
C LEU A 606 -34.66 14.40 -20.30
N VAL A 607 -34.80 13.66 -19.20
CA VAL A 607 -34.56 12.21 -19.19
C VAL A 607 -35.64 11.47 -19.97
N ARG A 608 -36.92 11.78 -19.73
CA ARG A 608 -38.04 11.13 -20.42
C ARG A 608 -37.96 11.33 -21.93
N SER A 609 -37.73 12.57 -22.39
CA SER A 609 -37.60 12.87 -23.82
C SER A 609 -36.38 12.19 -24.44
N TYR A 610 -35.26 12.13 -23.72
CA TYR A 610 -34.07 11.44 -24.19
C TYR A 610 -34.27 9.92 -24.30
N ARG A 611 -34.82 9.27 -23.26
CA ARG A 611 -35.13 7.82 -23.30
C ARG A 611 -36.08 7.47 -24.44
N ALA A 612 -37.16 8.24 -24.61
CA ALA A 612 -38.13 8.04 -25.69
C ALA A 612 -37.48 8.18 -27.08
N ALA A 613 -36.65 9.22 -27.27
CA ALA A 613 -35.93 9.44 -28.51
C ALA A 613 -34.92 8.31 -28.81
N VAL A 614 -34.22 7.79 -27.81
CA VAL A 614 -33.29 6.65 -27.97
C VAL A 614 -34.04 5.38 -28.34
N LEU A 615 -35.16 5.06 -27.66
CA LEU A 615 -35.97 3.89 -28.00
C LEU A 615 -36.51 3.97 -29.42
N SER A 616 -37.04 5.13 -29.81
CA SER A 616 -37.48 5.39 -31.20
C SER A 616 -36.34 5.24 -32.20
N ALA A 617 -35.17 5.83 -31.92
CA ALA A 617 -34.01 5.75 -32.81
C ALA A 617 -33.47 4.32 -32.99
N VAL A 618 -33.55 3.48 -31.95
CA VAL A 618 -33.17 2.06 -32.02
C VAL A 618 -34.14 1.26 -32.93
N GLU A 619 -35.41 1.65 -32.99
CA GLU A 619 -36.42 1.02 -33.85
C GLU A 619 -36.35 1.51 -35.30
N THR A 620 -36.21 2.83 -35.51
CA THR A 620 -36.27 3.48 -36.84
C THR A 620 -34.92 3.61 -37.52
N GLY A 621 -33.82 3.63 -36.76
CA GLY A 621 -32.48 3.96 -37.23
C GLY A 621 -32.19 5.46 -37.37
N GLU A 622 -33.14 6.34 -37.02
CA GLU A 622 -32.95 7.80 -37.10
C GLU A 622 -32.53 8.42 -35.76
N TRP A 623 -31.27 8.84 -35.65
CA TRP A 623 -30.67 9.30 -34.39
C TRP A 623 -30.75 10.80 -34.12
N ARG A 624 -31.21 11.60 -35.09
CA ARG A 624 -31.20 13.07 -35.01
C ARG A 624 -31.96 13.64 -33.81
N GLU A 625 -33.09 13.03 -33.45
CA GLU A 625 -33.88 13.47 -32.29
C GLU A 625 -33.17 13.12 -30.97
N ALA A 626 -32.60 11.92 -30.89
CA ALA A 626 -31.81 11.47 -29.74
C ALA A 626 -30.58 12.35 -29.54
N ASP A 627 -29.85 12.69 -30.61
CA ASP A 627 -28.72 13.62 -30.58
C ASP A 627 -29.12 15.00 -30.05
N GLY A 628 -30.26 15.52 -30.52
CA GLY A 628 -30.80 16.78 -30.05
C GLY A 628 -31.21 16.75 -28.58
N ALA A 629 -31.79 15.65 -28.10
CA ALA A 629 -32.14 15.46 -26.70
C ALA A 629 -30.90 15.33 -25.80
N LEU A 630 -29.89 14.60 -26.26
CA LEU A 630 -28.61 14.47 -25.57
C LEU A 630 -27.88 15.81 -25.46
N ALA A 631 -27.88 16.63 -26.52
CA ALA A 631 -27.28 17.96 -26.50
C ALA A 631 -27.97 18.89 -25.48
N ARG A 632 -29.27 18.72 -25.22
CA ARG A 632 -29.97 19.46 -24.15
C ARG A 632 -29.50 19.04 -22.76
N ILE A 633 -29.22 17.75 -22.54
CA ILE A 633 -28.64 17.25 -21.28
C ILE A 633 -27.24 17.83 -21.07
N ASP A 634 -26.37 17.77 -22.08
CA ASP A 634 -25.01 18.35 -22.02
C ASP A 634 -25.06 19.86 -21.72
N ALA A 635 -25.92 20.61 -22.42
CA ALA A 635 -26.10 22.03 -22.19
C ALA A 635 -26.60 22.33 -20.75
N TYR A 636 -27.50 21.51 -20.22
CA TYR A 636 -27.94 21.61 -18.82
C TYR A 636 -26.78 21.38 -17.84
N GLN A 637 -25.99 20.32 -18.04
CA GLN A 637 -24.84 19.99 -17.20
C GLN A 637 -23.80 21.12 -17.19
N ARG A 638 -23.48 21.70 -18.35
CA ARG A 638 -22.53 22.81 -18.47
C ARG A 638 -23.02 24.07 -17.79
N ARG A 639 -24.31 24.39 -17.98
CA ARG A 639 -24.91 25.61 -17.42
C ARG A 639 -25.04 25.55 -15.90
N HIS A 640 -25.43 24.40 -15.37
CA HIS A 640 -25.77 24.27 -13.94
C HIS A 640 -24.66 23.61 -13.11
N GLY A 641 -23.68 22.97 -13.74
CA GLY A 641 -22.57 22.29 -13.10
C GLY A 641 -21.20 22.93 -13.30
N GLU A 642 -21.13 24.15 -13.85
CA GLU A 642 -19.89 24.85 -14.26
C GLU A 642 -18.77 24.79 -13.21
N ALA A 643 -19.10 24.98 -11.92
CA ALA A 643 -18.13 25.05 -10.84
C ALA A 643 -17.30 23.78 -10.61
N VAL A 644 -17.78 22.62 -11.09
CA VAL A 644 -17.10 21.31 -10.94
C VAL A 644 -16.96 20.59 -12.28
N PHE A 645 -17.39 21.20 -13.38
CA PHE A 645 -17.33 20.60 -14.71
C PHE A 645 -15.86 20.46 -15.17
N PRO A 646 -15.38 19.27 -15.56
CA PRO A 646 -14.00 19.09 -16.02
C PRO A 646 -13.72 19.87 -17.32
N PRO A 647 -12.49 20.38 -17.52
CA PRO A 647 -12.13 21.04 -18.78
C PRO A 647 -12.09 20.03 -19.94
N GLU A 648 -12.42 20.48 -21.14
CA GLU A 648 -12.56 19.63 -22.35
C GLU A 648 -11.37 18.70 -22.61
N HIS A 649 -10.15 19.21 -22.53
CA HIS A 649 -8.94 18.40 -22.77
C HIS A 649 -8.82 17.23 -21.79
N ARG A 650 -9.32 17.36 -20.55
CA ARG A 650 -9.30 16.30 -19.53
C ARG A 650 -10.32 15.22 -19.86
N ILE A 651 -11.53 15.62 -20.28
CA ILE A 651 -12.59 14.72 -20.75
C ILE A 651 -12.06 13.88 -21.92
N LEU A 652 -11.53 14.55 -22.95
CA LEU A 652 -11.01 13.89 -24.16
C LEU A 652 -9.82 12.96 -23.85
N THR A 653 -8.91 13.37 -22.96
CA THR A 653 -7.76 12.54 -22.57
C THR A 653 -8.20 11.29 -21.80
N GLU A 654 -9.19 11.42 -20.91
CA GLU A 654 -9.73 10.30 -20.15
C GLU A 654 -10.46 9.30 -21.05
N ILE A 655 -11.29 9.78 -21.98
CA ILE A 655 -11.94 8.95 -23.01
C ILE A 655 -10.90 8.25 -23.89
N LEU A 656 -9.86 8.96 -24.34
CA LEU A 656 -8.77 8.37 -25.11
C LEU A 656 -8.06 7.27 -24.32
N TYR A 657 -7.73 7.53 -23.06
CA TYR A 657 -7.08 6.57 -22.17
C TYR A 657 -7.91 5.29 -22.01
N ASN A 658 -9.22 5.43 -21.79
CA ASN A 658 -10.14 4.30 -21.66
C ASN A 658 -10.25 3.50 -22.97
N ASN A 659 -10.44 4.18 -24.10
CA ASN A 659 -10.59 3.56 -25.42
C ASN A 659 -9.31 2.85 -25.89
N LEU A 660 -8.14 3.40 -25.56
CA LEU A 660 -6.86 2.73 -25.83
C LEU A 660 -6.72 1.45 -25.00
N ASN A 661 -7.33 1.41 -23.82
CA ASN A 661 -7.32 0.28 -22.87
C ASN A 661 -5.94 -0.39 -22.79
N ILE A 662 -4.90 0.45 -22.65
CA ILE A 662 -3.50 0.05 -22.87
C ILE A 662 -3.12 -1.10 -21.95
N PHE A 663 -3.50 -1.01 -20.67
CA PHE A 663 -3.12 -2.00 -19.67
C PHE A 663 -3.76 -3.37 -19.87
N GLN A 664 -5.05 -3.43 -20.25
CA GLN A 664 -5.70 -4.71 -20.50
C GLN A 664 -5.17 -5.34 -21.80
N ARG A 665 -4.98 -4.53 -22.85
CA ARG A 665 -4.38 -5.00 -24.10
C ARG A 665 -2.96 -5.51 -23.87
N LEU A 666 -2.12 -4.74 -23.19
CA LEU A 666 -0.76 -5.17 -22.83
C LEU A 666 -0.77 -6.37 -21.88
N GLY A 667 -1.72 -6.44 -20.93
CA GLY A 667 -1.86 -7.58 -20.02
C GLY A 667 -2.09 -8.91 -20.75
N VAL A 668 -2.73 -8.90 -21.92
CA VAL A 668 -2.86 -10.07 -22.80
C VAL A 668 -1.64 -10.24 -23.69
N TRP A 669 -1.20 -9.20 -24.40
CA TRP A 669 -0.16 -9.33 -25.42
C TRP A 669 1.25 -9.53 -24.85
N LEU A 670 1.55 -8.96 -23.68
CA LEU A 670 2.89 -9.02 -23.08
C LEU A 670 3.26 -10.45 -22.66
N PRO A 671 2.41 -11.22 -21.95
CA PRO A 671 2.68 -12.62 -21.64
C PRO A 671 2.71 -13.52 -22.87
N VAL A 672 1.82 -13.25 -23.86
CA VAL A 672 1.77 -14.02 -25.12
C VAL A 672 3.06 -13.84 -25.91
N LEU A 673 3.45 -12.60 -26.18
CA LEU A 673 4.66 -12.29 -26.95
C LEU A 673 5.93 -12.71 -26.19
N GLY A 674 5.97 -12.44 -24.87
CA GLY A 674 7.08 -12.85 -24.01
C GLY A 674 7.23 -14.36 -23.91
N GLY A 675 6.12 -15.08 -23.68
CA GLY A 675 6.07 -16.54 -23.62
C GLY A 675 6.45 -17.19 -24.94
N ALA A 676 5.90 -16.70 -26.06
CA ALA A 676 6.29 -17.16 -27.40
C ALA A 676 7.78 -16.94 -27.67
N MET A 677 8.33 -15.77 -27.30
CA MET A 677 9.78 -15.51 -27.42
C MET A 677 10.62 -16.48 -26.58
N ILE A 678 10.23 -16.74 -25.33
CA ILE A 678 10.94 -17.67 -24.44
C ILE A 678 10.91 -19.08 -25.02
N LEU A 679 9.74 -19.56 -25.48
CA LEU A 679 9.61 -20.88 -26.09
C LEU A 679 10.42 -21.00 -27.39
N LEU A 680 10.42 -19.97 -28.23
CA LEU A 680 11.25 -19.93 -29.44
C LEU A 680 12.75 -19.97 -29.09
N ILE A 681 13.18 -19.25 -28.05
CA ILE A 681 14.56 -19.29 -27.58
C ILE A 681 14.91 -20.68 -27.04
N LEU A 682 14.04 -21.29 -26.24
CA LEU A 682 14.22 -22.64 -25.68
C LEU A 682 14.27 -23.69 -26.79
N ALA A 683 13.33 -23.66 -27.74
CA ALA A 683 13.30 -24.56 -28.88
C ALA A 683 14.57 -24.41 -29.74
N HIS A 684 15.03 -23.18 -30.00
CA HIS A 684 16.28 -22.96 -30.70
C HIS A 684 17.50 -23.47 -29.91
N LEU A 685 17.50 -23.32 -28.58
CA LEU A 685 18.60 -23.80 -27.73
C LEU A 685 18.68 -25.33 -27.70
N ILE A 686 17.53 -26.00 -27.65
CA ILE A 686 17.40 -27.46 -27.54
C ILE A 686 17.58 -28.13 -28.91
N PHE A 687 16.86 -27.68 -29.93
CA PHE A 687 16.81 -28.32 -31.25
C PHE A 687 17.78 -27.69 -32.27
N GLY A 688 18.21 -26.45 -32.07
CA GLY A 688 19.07 -25.74 -33.03
C GLY A 688 20.48 -26.32 -33.18
N ARG A 689 20.92 -27.19 -32.26
CA ARG A 689 22.17 -27.95 -32.43
C ARG A 689 22.06 -29.11 -33.40
N ALA A 690 20.87 -29.66 -33.63
CA ALA A 690 20.66 -30.78 -34.56
C ALA A 690 20.87 -30.36 -36.04
N ALA A 691 20.70 -29.08 -36.37
CA ALA A 691 20.83 -28.56 -37.73
C ALA A 691 22.26 -28.12 -38.12
N ILE A 692 23.19 -28.01 -37.16
CA ILE A 692 24.58 -27.55 -37.42
C ILE A 692 25.53 -28.75 -37.63
N GLY A 693 25.05 -29.99 -37.48
CA GLY A 693 25.82 -31.22 -37.72
C GLY A 693 25.87 -31.71 -39.17
N ARG A 694 25.29 -30.99 -40.15
CA ARG A 694 25.33 -31.37 -41.58
C ARG A 694 25.70 -30.19 -42.48
N VAL A 695 26.84 -29.57 -42.23
CA VAL A 695 27.69 -28.98 -43.28
C VAL A 695 29.14 -29.08 -42.75
N VAL A 696 29.77 -30.22 -43.02
CA VAL A 696 31.22 -30.29 -43.24
C VAL A 696 31.42 -30.06 -44.73
#